data_AF-A0A117DP79-F1
#
_entry.id   AF-A0A117DP79-F1
#
_cell.length_a   1.000
_cell.length_b   1.000
_cell.length_c   1.000
_cell.angle_alpha   90.00
_cell.angle_beta   90.00
_cell.angle_gamma   90.00
#
_symmetry.space_group_name_H-M   'P 1'
#
loop_
_entity.id
_entity.type
_entity.pdbx_description
1 polymer ?
#
loop_
_entity_poly.entity_id
_entity_poly.type
_entity_poly.pdbx_seq_one_letter_code
_entity_poly.pdbx_strand_id
1 'polypeptide(L)'
;MNFTELLHSYFDEPATTALGRAAGLDPAAARRALETGLPLQLDALAAQAGTPGGAHIAEAIDSLPRFESVQGALNEPDGAQNLQQAGELLMPALLGDRGGDLTRQVGEQAGVDAGGAGRLMQMSLPLLLSLLGRFGVTAGNVGSVLGGLRGTLAGGLGTVAGLTGPGMSVPGLDVTPDVGAVTPAAVTPGAVNPGAAGLGAAGLAALSGPALLEWLRGQFGGKTADALGAAAGFTGGASGRAAQAALPVLLGAFVQRAGTDAGAQDLLDRSAASADLIGADGTLNTRVLTDPADTARIEGQGRGLLGSLFPNLDPVTGRLGSALGGSGASAGRLLALMAPMLLGLLGARARAGGLNAAAFSGLLGGLDGHLTGLLPAGLGSLGALLGAGALTGAAATPAASPPPRAAAPVVTTAPVSPPPPPAPAPVTTGRRGGFPWWIIPLLLLLGLGGCWLVNQNRAATPPASSAQAASIVVTNPTSGADLPAEPFTMSGTGPANTELTISDEGQEVGKATVGADGAWSAELPAPTTGEHTYSVDGGGGRSELKVNVTDASAGAGSTGTDTGSTDTGSTDTGSTDTSGTDTGAAAGTFAISEPAADATLPAGTFTLRGTGTAGQEVELFEDGTSLGKITIGEDGAWSFDVPSPTAGAHTYTVRSPDGTDLGSVAATVSAPDADASAADCTKEYTLSITDGQTVNEPFRFGGVGQGQGYSVTVKRGERTIGTKDIPLDATCGWSYQSKPGAGQITYEVRPLGDAAAAPLSTVNLTVGQ
;
A
#
# COMPACT_ATOMS: atom_id res chain seq x y z
N MET A 1 12.19 28.89 -38.51
CA MET A 1 10.76 28.67 -38.20
C MET A 1 10.39 29.60 -37.08
N ASN A 2 9.28 30.33 -37.24
CA ASN A 2 8.76 31.18 -36.17
C ASN A 2 8.18 30.27 -35.05
N PHE A 3 8.24 30.69 -33.79
CA PHE A 3 7.68 29.92 -32.67
C PHE A 3 6.18 29.64 -32.88
N THR A 4 5.44 30.59 -33.47
CA THR A 4 4.02 30.43 -33.79
C THR A 4 3.78 29.31 -34.81
N GLU A 5 4.63 29.17 -35.84
CA GLU A 5 4.55 28.05 -36.79
C GLU A 5 4.85 26.71 -36.13
N LEU A 6 5.80 26.70 -35.19
CA LEU A 6 6.19 25.52 -34.44
C LEU A 6 5.10 25.10 -33.45
N LEU A 7 4.44 26.06 -32.80
CA LEU A 7 3.28 25.83 -31.94
C LEU A 7 2.11 25.22 -32.73
N HIS A 8 1.78 25.77 -33.90
CA HIS A 8 0.74 25.21 -34.78
C HIS A 8 1.10 23.83 -35.33
N SER A 9 2.38 23.58 -35.64
CA SER A 9 2.85 22.25 -36.06
C SER A 9 2.86 21.23 -34.93
N TYR A 10 3.06 21.65 -33.69
CA TYR A 10 3.14 20.77 -32.53
C TYR A 10 1.74 20.40 -32.00
N PHE A 11 0.80 21.36 -32.05
CA PHE A 11 -0.61 21.17 -31.77
C PHE A 11 -1.41 21.09 -33.07
N ASP A 12 -1.07 20.12 -33.92
CA ASP A 12 -1.79 19.87 -35.17
C ASP A 12 -3.19 19.25 -34.94
N GLU A 13 -3.96 19.08 -36.01
CA GLU A 13 -5.33 18.55 -35.92
C GLU A 13 -5.41 17.13 -35.29
N PRO A 14 -4.51 16.18 -35.61
CA PRO A 14 -4.40 14.91 -34.89
C PRO A 14 -4.10 15.06 -33.39
N ALA A 15 -3.16 15.93 -33.01
CA ALA A 15 -2.77 16.18 -31.63
C ALA A 15 -3.92 16.78 -30.80
N THR A 16 -4.60 17.79 -31.34
CA THR A 16 -5.74 18.43 -30.67
C THR A 16 -6.93 17.47 -30.49
N THR A 17 -7.16 16.58 -31.47
CA THR A 17 -8.18 15.52 -31.38
C THR A 17 -7.83 14.47 -30.32
N ALA A 18 -6.55 14.12 -30.17
CA ALA A 18 -6.09 13.17 -29.16
C ALA A 18 -6.19 13.77 -27.74
N LEU A 19 -5.79 15.03 -27.57
CA LEU A 19 -5.96 15.77 -26.31
C LEU A 19 -7.44 15.96 -25.94
N GLY A 20 -8.29 16.27 -26.92
CA GLY A 20 -9.74 16.37 -26.71
C GLY A 20 -10.34 15.07 -26.16
N ARG A 21 -10.01 13.93 -26.77
CA ARG A 21 -10.46 12.62 -26.28
C ARG A 21 -9.97 12.32 -24.86
N ALA A 22 -8.71 12.64 -24.56
CA ALA A 22 -8.15 12.46 -23.22
C ALA A 22 -8.82 13.38 -22.17
N ALA A 23 -9.22 14.59 -22.55
CA ALA A 23 -9.92 15.54 -21.68
C ALA A 23 -11.44 15.28 -21.55
N GLY A 24 -11.99 14.34 -22.33
CA GLY A 24 -13.43 14.06 -22.39
C GLY A 24 -14.22 15.07 -23.23
N LEU A 25 -13.56 15.73 -24.19
CA LEU A 25 -14.12 16.77 -25.05
C LEU A 25 -14.26 16.32 -26.50
N ASP A 26 -15.30 16.84 -27.17
CA ASP A 26 -15.43 16.71 -28.63
C ASP A 26 -14.26 17.42 -29.35
N PRO A 27 -13.73 16.89 -30.47
CA PRO A 27 -12.59 17.48 -31.18
C PRO A 27 -12.79 18.94 -31.60
N ALA A 28 -14.00 19.35 -31.99
CA ALA A 28 -14.29 20.73 -32.35
C ALA A 28 -14.37 21.66 -31.13
N ALA A 29 -14.73 21.13 -29.96
CA ALA A 29 -14.68 21.86 -28.69
C ALA A 29 -13.24 21.99 -28.18
N ALA A 30 -12.47 20.91 -28.21
CA ALA A 30 -11.06 20.89 -27.81
C ALA A 30 -10.21 21.85 -28.66
N ARG A 31 -10.45 21.90 -29.97
CA ARG A 31 -9.77 22.83 -30.88
C ARG A 31 -10.03 24.29 -30.51
N ARG A 32 -11.29 24.68 -30.31
CA ARG A 32 -11.65 26.05 -29.90
C ARG A 32 -11.05 26.42 -28.54
N ALA A 33 -11.03 25.47 -27.60
CA ALA A 33 -10.41 25.64 -26.29
C ALA A 33 -8.89 25.81 -26.37
N LEU A 34 -8.18 25.04 -27.21
CA LEU A 34 -6.73 25.17 -27.40
C LEU A 34 -6.35 26.44 -28.18
N GLU A 35 -7.10 26.78 -29.22
CA GLU A 35 -6.90 28.02 -30.00
C GLU A 35 -7.03 29.28 -29.13
N THR A 36 -7.93 29.23 -28.13
CA THR A 36 -8.13 30.33 -27.17
C THR A 36 -7.17 30.26 -25.98
N GLY A 37 -6.90 29.07 -25.46
CA GLY A 37 -6.16 28.87 -24.21
C GLY A 37 -4.64 28.89 -24.35
N LEU A 38 -4.06 28.36 -25.43
CA LEU A 38 -2.60 28.34 -25.62
C LEU A 38 -1.98 29.75 -25.62
N PRO A 39 -2.53 30.75 -26.33
CA PRO A 39 -2.03 32.11 -26.28
C PRO A 39 -2.12 32.75 -24.88
N LEU A 40 -3.20 32.46 -24.15
CA LEU A 40 -3.41 32.98 -22.80
C LEU A 40 -2.45 32.35 -21.79
N GLN A 41 -2.18 31.05 -21.90
CA GLN A 41 -1.15 30.36 -21.11
C GLN A 41 0.25 30.94 -21.38
N LEU A 42 0.58 31.23 -22.64
CA LEU A 42 1.84 31.88 -23.01
C LEU A 42 1.96 33.29 -22.45
N ASP A 43 0.89 34.10 -22.50
CA ASP A 43 0.88 35.45 -21.93
C ASP A 43 1.06 35.41 -20.40
N ALA A 44 0.41 34.46 -19.73
CA ALA A 44 0.51 34.29 -18.29
C ALA A 44 1.90 33.82 -17.85
N LEU A 45 2.53 32.89 -18.59
CA LEU A 45 3.92 32.48 -18.39
C LEU A 45 4.90 33.64 -18.66
N ALA A 46 4.67 34.43 -19.70
CA ALA A 46 5.48 35.61 -20.02
C ALA A 46 5.38 36.69 -18.93
N ALA A 47 4.18 36.91 -18.38
CA ALA A 47 3.98 37.82 -17.27
C ALA A 47 4.70 37.37 -16.00
N GLN A 48 4.78 36.05 -15.76
CA GLN A 48 5.48 35.49 -14.61
C GLN A 48 7.01 35.42 -14.80
N ALA A 49 7.49 35.30 -16.04
CA ALA A 49 8.92 35.28 -16.34
C ALA A 49 9.65 36.59 -15.98
N GLY A 50 8.91 37.70 -15.82
CA GLY A 50 9.43 38.98 -15.32
C GLY A 50 9.45 39.13 -13.80
N THR A 51 8.99 38.12 -13.04
CA THR A 51 8.96 38.12 -11.56
C THR A 51 10.02 37.14 -11.01
N PRO A 52 10.30 37.13 -9.68
CA PRO A 52 11.17 36.13 -9.07
C PRO A 52 10.71 34.68 -9.32
N GLY A 53 9.43 34.46 -9.63
CA GLY A 53 8.88 33.17 -10.01
C GLY A 53 9.32 32.65 -11.39
N GLY A 54 10.01 33.45 -12.20
CA GLY A 54 10.59 33.02 -13.47
C GLY A 54 11.65 31.92 -13.34
N ALA A 55 12.28 31.78 -12.17
CA ALA A 55 13.20 30.68 -11.88
C ALA A 55 12.48 29.32 -11.85
N HIS A 56 11.26 29.27 -11.31
CA HIS A 56 10.46 28.05 -11.26
C HIS A 56 9.99 27.61 -12.66
N ILE A 57 9.77 28.55 -13.58
CA ILE A 57 9.48 28.24 -14.99
C ILE A 57 10.68 27.56 -15.65
N ALA A 58 11.88 28.07 -15.41
CA ALA A 58 13.09 27.48 -15.98
C ALA A 58 13.41 26.10 -15.39
N GLU A 59 13.20 25.92 -14.09
CA GLU A 59 13.36 24.63 -13.40
C GLU A 59 12.31 23.60 -13.85
N ALA A 60 11.07 24.03 -14.07
CA ALA A 60 10.03 23.19 -14.67
C ALA A 60 10.38 22.77 -16.10
N ILE A 61 10.96 23.68 -16.91
CA ILE A 61 11.39 23.36 -18.27
C ILE A 61 12.55 22.34 -18.29
N ASP A 62 13.47 22.41 -17.33
CA ASP A 62 14.63 21.50 -17.27
C ASP A 62 14.28 20.13 -16.67
N SER A 63 13.29 20.07 -15.78
CA SER A 63 12.82 18.84 -15.14
C SER A 63 11.83 18.03 -15.96
N LEU A 64 11.15 18.65 -16.94
CA LEU A 64 10.18 17.95 -17.78
C LEU A 64 10.84 17.12 -18.90
N PRO A 65 10.32 15.91 -19.21
CA PRO A 65 10.74 15.16 -20.38
C PRO A 65 10.54 15.97 -21.68
N ARG A 66 11.47 15.83 -22.63
CA ARG A 66 11.38 16.46 -23.94
C ARG A 66 10.55 15.59 -24.87
N PHE A 67 9.32 16.00 -25.12
CA PHE A 67 8.41 15.28 -26.00
C PHE A 67 8.66 15.68 -27.47
N GLU A 68 8.78 14.69 -28.36
CA GLU A 68 8.96 14.96 -29.79
C GLU A 68 7.67 15.43 -30.47
N SER A 69 6.52 14.97 -29.97
CA SER A 69 5.16 15.36 -30.38
C SER A 69 4.16 15.13 -29.24
N VAL A 70 3.02 15.82 -29.30
CA VAL A 70 1.89 15.61 -28.37
C VAL A 70 1.40 14.16 -28.40
N GLN A 71 1.37 13.54 -29.59
CA GLN A 71 0.94 12.16 -29.75
C GLN A 71 1.94 11.17 -29.16
N GLY A 72 3.24 11.45 -29.24
CA GLY A 72 4.27 10.69 -28.54
C GLY A 72 4.11 10.73 -27.02
N ALA A 73 3.77 11.90 -26.47
CA ALA A 73 3.52 12.06 -25.04
C ALA A 73 2.25 11.32 -24.56
N LEU A 74 1.21 11.26 -25.39
CA LEU A 74 -0.04 10.56 -25.07
C LEU A 74 0.00 9.05 -25.30
N ASN A 75 0.92 8.57 -26.15
CA ASN A 75 1.08 7.15 -26.45
C ASN A 75 1.95 6.40 -25.43
N GLU A 76 2.60 7.12 -24.52
CA GLU A 76 3.32 6.53 -23.38
C GLU A 76 2.32 5.87 -22.41
N PRO A 77 2.67 4.76 -21.72
CA PRO A 77 1.82 4.19 -20.68
C PRO A 77 1.42 5.27 -19.66
N ASP A 78 0.12 5.42 -19.44
CA ASP A 78 -0.45 6.44 -18.56
C ASP A 78 -0.08 7.88 -18.93
N GLY A 79 0.39 8.15 -20.16
CA GLY A 79 0.88 9.45 -20.60
C GLY A 79 -0.13 10.57 -20.43
N ALA A 80 -1.42 10.30 -20.68
CA ALA A 80 -2.49 11.27 -20.46
C ALA A 80 -2.68 11.62 -18.96
N GLN A 81 -2.63 10.61 -18.08
CA GLN A 81 -2.77 10.79 -16.63
C GLN A 81 -1.54 11.51 -16.04
N ASN A 82 -0.34 11.13 -16.49
CA ASN A 82 0.92 11.75 -16.09
C ASN A 82 0.98 13.23 -16.51
N LEU A 83 0.51 13.57 -17.72
CA LEU A 83 0.42 14.96 -18.18
C LEU A 83 -0.59 15.76 -17.36
N GLN A 84 -1.72 15.15 -16.99
CA GLN A 84 -2.73 15.82 -16.15
C GLN A 84 -2.19 16.08 -14.74
N GLN A 85 -1.58 15.09 -14.09
CA GLN A 85 -0.96 15.24 -12.77
C GLN A 85 0.18 16.27 -12.78
N ALA A 86 1.04 16.24 -13.82
CA ALA A 86 2.08 17.25 -13.99
C ALA A 86 1.49 18.65 -14.15
N GLY A 87 0.42 18.80 -14.94
CA GLY A 87 -0.32 20.04 -15.09
C GLY A 87 -0.93 20.55 -13.79
N GLU A 88 -1.52 19.66 -13.00
CA GLU A 88 -2.15 19.97 -11.72
C GLU A 88 -1.14 20.49 -10.69
N LEU A 89 0.08 19.95 -10.69
CA LEU A 89 1.16 20.42 -9.81
C LEU A 89 1.83 21.70 -10.32
N LEU A 90 2.02 21.83 -11.63
CA LEU A 90 2.71 22.97 -12.24
C LEU A 90 1.84 24.22 -12.34
N MET A 91 0.53 24.06 -12.49
CA MET A 91 -0.37 25.19 -12.73
C MET A 91 -0.43 26.16 -11.52
N PRO A 92 -0.61 25.71 -10.27
CA PRO A 92 -0.53 26.60 -9.10
C PRO A 92 0.87 27.17 -8.88
N ALA A 93 1.92 26.37 -9.12
CA ALA A 93 3.31 26.79 -8.90
C ALA A 93 3.79 27.85 -9.90
N LEU A 94 3.34 27.76 -11.16
CA LEU A 94 3.80 28.65 -12.23
C LEU A 94 2.84 29.80 -12.53
N LEU A 95 1.53 29.60 -12.35
CA LEU A 95 0.50 30.57 -12.72
C LEU A 95 -0.24 31.16 -11.51
N GLY A 96 -0.11 30.55 -10.32
CA GLY A 96 -0.81 30.97 -9.11
C GLY A 96 -2.34 31.02 -9.31
N ASP A 97 -2.98 32.00 -8.70
CA ASP A 97 -4.44 32.22 -8.81
C ASP A 97 -4.92 32.44 -10.26
N ARG A 98 -4.02 32.85 -11.18
CA ARG A 98 -4.36 33.09 -12.58
C ARG A 98 -4.70 31.79 -13.33
N GLY A 99 -4.24 30.63 -12.86
CA GLY A 99 -4.54 29.34 -13.50
C GLY A 99 -6.04 29.00 -13.47
N GLY A 100 -6.71 29.31 -12.35
CA GLY A 100 -8.16 29.13 -12.21
C GLY A 100 -8.96 30.12 -13.06
N ASP A 101 -8.48 31.37 -13.16
CA ASP A 101 -9.11 32.40 -13.97
C ASP A 101 -9.02 32.13 -15.48
N LEU A 102 -7.87 31.62 -15.93
CA LEU A 102 -7.66 31.19 -17.32
C LEU A 102 -8.60 30.05 -17.71
N THR A 103 -8.76 29.06 -16.84
CA THR A 103 -9.64 27.90 -17.09
C THR A 103 -11.10 28.34 -17.27
N ARG A 104 -11.56 29.27 -16.43
CA ARG A 104 -12.91 29.84 -16.52
C ARG A 104 -13.10 30.67 -17.80
N GLN A 105 -12.12 31.52 -18.11
CA GLN A 105 -12.15 32.36 -19.30
C GLN A 105 -12.15 31.54 -20.60
N VAL A 106 -11.37 30.45 -20.66
CA VAL A 106 -11.36 29.52 -21.80
C VAL A 106 -12.68 28.75 -21.89
N GLY A 107 -13.23 28.28 -20.77
CA GLY A 107 -14.53 27.59 -20.74
C GLY A 107 -15.67 28.48 -21.28
N GLU A 108 -15.70 29.75 -20.88
CA GLU A 108 -16.70 30.72 -21.33
C GLU A 108 -16.54 31.11 -22.80
N GLN A 109 -15.30 31.35 -23.27
CA GLN A 109 -15.04 31.77 -24.66
C GLN A 109 -15.14 30.62 -25.67
N ALA A 110 -14.76 29.40 -25.27
CA ALA A 110 -14.84 28.22 -26.12
C ALA A 110 -16.20 27.49 -26.03
N GLY A 111 -17.05 27.84 -25.06
CA GLY A 111 -18.34 27.18 -24.84
C GLY A 111 -18.18 25.71 -24.46
N VAL A 112 -17.26 25.44 -23.52
CA VAL A 112 -16.86 24.10 -23.08
C VAL A 112 -17.08 23.98 -21.56
N ASP A 113 -17.42 22.79 -21.08
CA ASP A 113 -17.59 22.57 -19.63
C ASP A 113 -16.28 22.86 -18.88
N ALA A 114 -16.41 23.43 -17.67
CA ALA A 114 -15.27 23.89 -16.89
C ALA A 114 -14.31 22.74 -16.51
N GLY A 115 -14.84 21.51 -16.35
CA GLY A 115 -14.05 20.33 -16.04
C GLY A 115 -13.17 19.87 -17.21
N GLY A 116 -13.73 19.80 -18.41
CA GLY A 116 -13.02 19.46 -19.64
C GLY A 116 -12.03 20.54 -20.06
N ALA A 117 -12.39 21.82 -19.94
CA ALA A 117 -11.47 22.93 -20.16
C ALA A 117 -10.29 22.90 -19.17
N GLY A 118 -10.54 22.58 -17.91
CA GLY A 118 -9.51 22.42 -16.87
C GLY A 118 -8.53 21.30 -17.17
N ARG A 119 -9.03 20.09 -17.45
CA ARG A 119 -8.18 18.94 -17.83
C ARG A 119 -7.34 19.22 -19.07
N LEU A 120 -7.94 19.84 -20.08
CA LEU A 120 -7.24 20.18 -21.31
C LEU A 120 -6.15 21.25 -21.09
N MET A 121 -6.38 22.25 -20.24
CA MET A 121 -5.36 23.25 -19.85
C MET A 121 -4.24 22.64 -19.00
N GLN A 122 -4.57 21.69 -18.12
CA GLN A 122 -3.58 20.97 -17.30
C GLN A 122 -2.67 20.12 -18.19
N MET A 123 -3.20 19.44 -19.19
CA MET A 123 -2.40 18.65 -20.13
C MET A 123 -1.59 19.52 -21.11
N SER A 124 -2.10 20.69 -21.51
CA SER A 124 -1.42 21.56 -22.49
C SER A 124 -0.21 22.30 -21.90
N LEU A 125 -0.23 22.62 -20.60
CA LEU A 125 0.84 23.36 -19.91
C LEU A 125 2.20 22.64 -19.93
N PRO A 126 2.35 21.37 -19.50
CA PRO A 126 3.63 20.66 -19.53
C PRO A 126 4.11 20.41 -20.97
N LEU A 127 3.19 20.18 -21.92
CA LEU A 127 3.52 20.05 -23.34
C LEU A 127 4.08 21.36 -23.91
N LEU A 128 3.54 22.49 -23.48
CA LEU A 128 4.00 23.82 -23.86
C LEU A 128 5.36 24.14 -23.24
N LEU A 129 5.59 23.80 -21.97
CA LEU A 129 6.91 23.94 -21.32
C LEU A 129 7.98 23.07 -21.98
N SER A 130 7.64 21.83 -22.35
CA SER A 130 8.51 20.93 -23.11
C SER A 130 8.87 21.50 -24.48
N LEU A 131 7.89 22.11 -25.17
CA LEU A 131 8.11 22.81 -26.45
C LEU A 131 9.02 24.04 -26.29
N LEU A 132 8.85 24.83 -25.22
CA LEU A 132 9.72 25.96 -24.88
C LEU A 132 11.16 25.51 -24.63
N GLY A 133 11.36 24.41 -23.90
CA GLY A 133 12.68 23.81 -23.70
C GLY A 133 13.34 23.39 -25.01
N ARG A 134 12.57 22.82 -25.95
CA ARG A 134 13.05 22.49 -27.30
C ARG A 134 13.38 23.72 -28.15
N PHE A 135 12.69 24.84 -27.92
CA PHE A 135 12.99 26.13 -28.54
C PHE A 135 14.25 26.80 -27.95
N GLY A 136 14.89 26.18 -26.95
CA GLY A 136 16.12 26.68 -26.31
C GLY A 136 15.84 27.71 -25.21
N VAL A 137 14.64 27.73 -24.64
CA VAL A 137 14.33 28.52 -23.46
C VAL A 137 15.02 27.90 -22.25
N THR A 138 15.80 28.70 -21.54
CA THR A 138 16.61 28.33 -20.37
C THR A 138 16.48 29.42 -19.31
N ALA A 139 16.97 29.14 -18.09
CA ALA A 139 16.97 30.11 -16.99
C ALA A 139 17.61 31.46 -17.36
N GLY A 140 18.59 31.46 -18.28
CA GLY A 140 19.29 32.67 -18.70
C GLY A 140 18.56 33.53 -19.73
N ASN A 141 17.54 33.01 -20.43
CA ASN A 141 16.89 33.72 -21.54
C ASN A 141 15.34 33.74 -21.47
N VAL A 142 14.73 33.04 -20.50
CA VAL A 142 13.26 32.89 -20.37
C VAL A 142 12.49 34.20 -20.40
N GLY A 143 12.95 35.24 -19.68
CA GLY A 143 12.29 36.55 -19.68
C GLY A 143 12.40 37.29 -21.01
N SER A 144 13.56 37.19 -21.69
CA SER A 144 13.79 37.85 -22.97
C SER A 144 13.03 37.19 -24.13
N VAL A 145 12.96 35.85 -24.14
CA VAL A 145 12.30 35.08 -25.19
C VAL A 145 10.78 35.15 -25.02
N LEU A 146 10.25 34.94 -23.81
CA LEU A 146 8.81 35.04 -23.56
C LEU A 146 8.29 36.48 -23.69
N GLY A 147 9.08 37.48 -23.28
CA GLY A 147 8.75 38.89 -23.51
C GLY A 147 8.71 39.26 -25.00
N GLY A 148 9.63 38.72 -25.81
CA GLY A 148 9.61 38.88 -27.26
C GLY A 148 8.39 38.23 -27.93
N LEU A 149 8.01 37.03 -27.49
CA LEU A 149 6.84 36.30 -27.98
C LEU A 149 5.52 37.04 -27.67
N ARG A 150 5.42 37.66 -26.49
CA ARG A 150 4.30 38.52 -26.12
C ARG A 150 4.11 39.70 -27.06
N GLY A 151 5.21 40.35 -27.47
CA GLY A 151 5.17 41.46 -28.44
C GLY A 151 4.67 41.06 -29.83
N THR A 152 4.98 39.83 -30.26
CA THR A 152 4.50 39.29 -31.55
C THR A 152 3.04 38.85 -31.52
N LEU A 153 2.54 38.38 -30.37
CA LEU A 153 1.14 37.94 -30.19
C LEU A 153 0.19 39.14 -29.98
N ALA A 154 0.61 40.15 -29.21
CA ALA A 154 -0.17 41.37 -29.00
C ALA A 154 -0.31 42.23 -30.27
N GLY A 155 0.67 42.17 -31.18
CA GLY A 155 0.62 42.84 -32.48
C GLY A 155 -0.34 42.21 -33.50
N GLY A 156 -0.86 41.00 -33.24
CA GLY A 156 -1.74 40.26 -34.14
C GLY A 156 -3.24 40.40 -33.86
N LEU A 157 -3.63 40.94 -32.70
CA LEU A 157 -5.04 40.98 -32.24
C LEU A 157 -5.57 42.41 -31.96
N GLY A 158 -5.16 43.40 -32.76
CA GLY A 158 -5.65 44.79 -32.58
C GLY A 158 -5.59 45.68 -33.83
N THR A 159 -6.77 45.91 -34.42
CA THR A 159 -7.18 47.06 -35.26
C THR A 159 -6.87 47.07 -36.77
N VAL A 160 -7.87 46.64 -37.55
CA VAL A 160 -8.20 47.24 -38.85
C VAL A 160 -8.87 48.60 -38.64
N ALA A 161 -8.08 49.69 -38.59
CA ALA A 161 -8.52 51.06 -38.89
C ALA A 161 -7.28 51.96 -38.96
N GLY A 162 -7.05 52.59 -40.11
CA GLY A 162 -5.78 53.24 -40.44
C GLY A 162 -5.45 54.50 -39.63
N LEU A 163 -4.20 54.94 -39.74
CA LEU A 163 -3.71 56.34 -39.81
C LEU A 163 -2.17 56.34 -40.00
N THR A 164 -1.73 56.62 -41.24
CA THR A 164 -0.56 57.43 -41.66
C THR A 164 0.71 57.57 -40.77
N GLY A 165 1.81 56.87 -41.15
CA GLY A 165 3.27 57.24 -41.18
C GLY A 165 4.02 57.83 -39.96
N PRO A 166 5.37 58.00 -40.02
CA PRO A 166 6.43 57.11 -40.54
C PRO A 166 7.57 56.84 -39.52
N GLY A 167 8.35 55.78 -39.76
CA GLY A 167 9.77 55.73 -39.40
C GLY A 167 10.16 55.11 -38.05
N MET A 168 10.64 53.86 -38.09
CA MET A 168 11.96 53.53 -37.55
C MET A 168 12.41 52.17 -38.09
N SER A 169 13.38 52.24 -39.00
CA SER A 169 14.19 51.12 -39.48
C SER A 169 15.14 50.64 -38.39
N VAL A 170 15.18 49.33 -38.15
CA VAL A 170 16.31 48.66 -37.48
C VAL A 170 16.82 47.55 -38.42
N PRO A 171 18.13 47.47 -38.70
CA PRO A 171 18.66 46.82 -39.89
C PRO A 171 19.09 45.35 -39.68
N GLY A 172 19.12 44.60 -40.78
CA GLY A 172 20.18 43.62 -41.06
C GLY A 172 19.88 42.15 -40.77
N LEU A 173 18.99 41.56 -41.58
CA LEU A 173 19.04 40.13 -41.90
C LEU A 173 19.52 40.03 -43.34
N ASP A 174 20.79 39.66 -43.54
CA ASP A 174 21.23 39.09 -44.80
C ASP A 174 21.91 37.76 -44.52
N VAL A 175 21.25 36.71 -44.99
CA VAL A 175 21.81 35.39 -45.15
C VAL A 175 22.41 35.34 -46.55
N THR A 176 23.67 34.95 -46.68
CA THR A 176 24.12 34.08 -47.78
C THR A 176 25.46 33.42 -47.41
N PRO A 177 25.74 32.23 -47.98
CA PRO A 177 26.78 31.31 -47.53
C PRO A 177 28.10 31.56 -48.26
N ASP A 178 29.24 31.40 -47.58
CA ASP A 178 30.51 31.23 -48.29
C ASP A 178 31.49 30.30 -47.58
N VAL A 179 32.22 29.60 -48.42
CA VAL A 179 33.12 28.48 -48.15
C VAL A 179 34.52 29.01 -47.84
N GLY A 180 35.19 28.47 -46.81
CA GLY A 180 36.65 28.41 -46.85
C GLY A 180 37.43 28.61 -45.54
N ALA A 181 38.40 27.72 -45.40
CA ALA A 181 39.69 27.87 -44.72
C ALA A 181 39.80 27.57 -43.20
N VAL A 182 40.42 26.41 -42.99
CA VAL A 182 41.09 25.87 -41.81
C VAL A 182 42.18 26.82 -41.26
N THR A 183 42.23 27.02 -39.93
CA THR A 183 43.40 26.70 -39.07
C THR A 183 43.09 26.96 -37.57
N PRO A 184 43.70 26.20 -36.65
CA PRO A 184 43.23 26.07 -35.27
C PRO A 184 43.99 26.96 -34.28
N ALA A 185 43.30 27.49 -33.27
CA ALA A 185 43.97 28.11 -32.12
C ALA A 185 43.21 27.83 -30.81
N ALA A 186 43.92 27.11 -29.92
CA ALA A 186 43.79 27.09 -28.45
C ALA A 186 42.43 26.74 -27.84
N VAL A 187 42.23 25.44 -27.60
CA VAL A 187 41.29 24.89 -26.62
C VAL A 187 41.85 25.11 -25.21
N THR A 188 41.15 25.91 -24.40
CA THR A 188 41.21 25.86 -22.94
C THR A 188 40.19 24.84 -22.43
N PRO A 189 40.56 23.82 -21.63
CA PRO A 189 39.60 22.88 -21.07
C PRO A 189 38.94 23.49 -19.82
N GLY A 190 37.65 23.82 -19.92
CA GLY A 190 36.83 24.28 -18.80
C GLY A 190 35.55 23.46 -18.71
N ALA A 191 35.43 22.70 -17.62
CA ALA A 191 34.23 22.01 -17.13
C ALA A 191 33.66 20.86 -17.98
N VAL A 192 34.35 19.71 -17.92
CA VAL A 192 33.68 18.40 -18.04
C VAL A 192 33.10 17.99 -16.68
N ASN A 193 31.84 17.56 -16.71
CA ASN A 193 31.12 16.70 -15.76
C ASN A 193 32.01 15.88 -14.80
N PRO A 194 31.74 15.85 -13.48
CA PRO A 194 32.31 14.82 -12.61
C PRO A 194 31.43 13.57 -12.66
N GLY A 195 31.48 12.86 -13.79
CA GLY A 195 31.17 11.44 -13.86
C GLY A 195 32.49 10.68 -13.82
N ALA A 196 32.77 9.97 -12.72
CA ALA A 196 33.82 8.97 -12.56
C ALA A 196 35.28 9.37 -12.91
N ALA A 197 36.00 9.96 -11.96
CA ALA A 197 37.47 9.85 -11.91
C ALA A 197 38.00 10.01 -10.47
N GLY A 198 38.67 8.96 -9.97
CA GLY A 198 39.64 8.98 -8.85
C GLY A 198 39.23 9.68 -7.56
N LEU A 199 38.65 8.95 -6.61
CA LEU A 199 38.51 9.43 -5.23
C LEU A 199 39.91 9.60 -4.61
N GLY A 200 40.40 10.83 -4.54
CA GLY A 200 41.58 11.19 -3.74
C GLY A 200 41.32 10.98 -2.24
N ALA A 201 42.32 11.26 -1.40
CA ALA A 201 42.25 11.05 0.06
C ALA A 201 41.02 11.66 0.77
N ALA A 202 40.37 12.67 0.20
CA ALA A 202 39.10 13.24 0.67
C ALA A 202 37.87 12.35 0.38
N GLY A 203 37.86 11.61 -0.73
CA GLY A 203 36.84 10.61 -1.04
C GLY A 203 36.97 9.33 -0.19
N LEU A 204 38.18 9.04 0.27
CA LEU A 204 38.45 8.02 1.30
C LEU A 204 38.06 8.49 2.71
N ALA A 205 38.10 9.80 2.99
CA ALA A 205 37.56 10.36 4.24
C ALA A 205 36.01 10.31 4.31
N ALA A 206 35.33 10.32 3.15
CA ALA A 206 33.89 10.05 3.01
C ALA A 206 33.51 8.55 3.18
N LEU A 207 34.48 7.71 3.54
CA LEU A 207 34.32 6.30 3.93
C LEU A 207 34.66 6.09 5.41
N SER A 208 34.75 7.15 6.21
CA SER A 208 34.85 7.03 7.67
C SER A 208 33.61 6.31 8.22
N GLY A 209 33.81 5.42 9.19
CA GLY A 209 32.74 4.61 9.78
C GLY A 209 31.45 5.39 10.12
N PRO A 210 31.53 6.58 10.74
CA PRO A 210 30.34 7.40 11.04
C PRO A 210 29.61 7.94 9.81
N ALA A 211 30.34 8.41 8.79
CA ALA A 211 29.74 8.94 7.56
C ALA A 211 29.07 7.84 6.73
N LEU A 212 29.65 6.64 6.73
CA LEU A 212 29.04 5.47 6.10
C LEU A 212 27.76 5.05 6.81
N LEU A 213 27.74 5.06 8.14
CA LEU A 213 26.56 4.74 8.94
C LEU A 213 25.41 5.72 8.72
N GLU A 214 25.72 7.02 8.62
CA GLU A 214 24.72 8.05 8.32
C GLU A 214 24.14 7.88 6.91
N TRP A 215 25.00 7.63 5.93
CA TRP A 215 24.57 7.37 4.56
C TRP A 215 23.72 6.09 4.46
N LEU A 216 24.12 4.99 5.10
CA LEU A 216 23.34 3.75 5.15
C LEU A 216 21.98 3.96 5.83
N ARG A 217 21.93 4.74 6.91
CA ARG A 217 20.65 5.10 7.56
C ARG A 217 19.75 5.91 6.64
N GLY A 218 20.31 6.79 5.82
CA GLY A 218 19.55 7.51 4.79
C GLY A 218 18.95 6.58 3.72
N GLN A 219 19.65 5.50 3.34
CA GLN A 219 19.16 4.53 2.35
C GLN A 219 18.07 3.60 2.90
N PHE A 220 18.18 3.20 4.16
CA PHE A 220 17.23 2.31 4.84
C PHE A 220 16.24 3.07 5.75
N GLY A 221 16.04 4.36 5.50
CA GLY A 221 15.13 5.23 6.24
C GLY A 221 13.83 5.53 5.47
N GLY A 222 12.86 6.13 6.17
CA GLY A 222 11.58 6.57 5.60
C GLY A 222 10.83 5.47 4.84
N LYS A 223 10.32 5.80 3.66
CA LYS A 223 9.48 4.91 2.82
C LYS A 223 10.16 3.57 2.48
N THR A 224 11.49 3.53 2.35
CA THR A 224 12.22 2.28 2.08
C THR A 224 12.19 1.34 3.29
N ALA A 225 12.29 1.90 4.50
CA ALA A 225 12.19 1.15 5.75
C ALA A 225 10.80 0.53 5.92
N ASP A 226 9.77 1.32 5.60
CA ASP A 226 8.38 0.88 5.67
C ASP A 226 8.08 -0.20 4.64
N ALA A 227 8.57 -0.05 3.40
CA ALA A 227 8.43 -1.06 2.34
C ALA A 227 9.15 -2.38 2.69
N LEU A 228 10.35 -2.32 3.28
CA LEU A 228 11.09 -3.51 3.72
C LEU A 228 10.41 -4.21 4.90
N GLY A 229 9.89 -3.44 5.86
CA GLY A 229 9.12 -3.97 6.98
C GLY A 229 7.84 -4.64 6.51
N ALA A 230 7.09 -4.00 5.61
CA ALA A 230 5.87 -4.54 5.01
C ALA A 230 6.14 -5.81 4.21
N ALA A 231 7.18 -5.84 3.36
CA ALA A 231 7.59 -7.02 2.60
C ALA A 231 8.03 -8.21 3.49
N ALA A 232 8.49 -7.91 4.71
CA ALA A 232 8.83 -8.91 5.73
C ALA A 232 7.64 -9.33 6.61
N GLY A 233 6.46 -8.75 6.40
CA GLY A 233 5.24 -9.07 7.15
C GLY A 233 5.08 -8.32 8.48
N PHE A 234 5.75 -7.18 8.65
CA PHE A 234 5.43 -6.22 9.71
C PHE A 234 4.33 -5.26 9.23
N THR A 235 3.44 -4.87 10.13
CA THR A 235 2.32 -3.96 9.82
C THR A 235 2.40 -2.68 10.67
N GLY A 236 1.85 -1.58 10.16
CA GLY A 236 1.80 -0.28 10.85
C GLY A 236 3.18 0.33 11.17
N GLY A 237 3.26 1.16 12.21
CA GLY A 237 4.46 1.88 12.62
C GLY A 237 5.62 1.01 13.14
N ALA A 238 5.44 -0.31 13.23
CA ALA A 238 6.50 -1.27 13.56
C ALA A 238 7.42 -1.55 12.35
N SER A 239 6.94 -1.36 11.12
CA SER A 239 7.63 -1.70 9.86
C SER A 239 8.96 -0.95 9.72
N GLY A 240 8.94 0.39 9.79
CA GLY A 240 10.14 1.21 9.70
C GLY A 240 11.11 1.00 10.88
N ARG A 241 10.59 0.79 12.09
CA ARG A 241 11.43 0.52 13.28
C ARG A 241 12.14 -0.83 13.19
N ALA A 242 11.46 -1.84 12.66
CA ALA A 242 12.01 -3.17 12.46
C ALA A 242 13.18 -3.17 11.48
N ALA A 243 13.05 -2.49 10.33
CA ALA A 243 14.13 -2.34 9.37
C ALA A 243 15.33 -1.59 9.98
N GLN A 244 15.08 -0.52 10.75
CA GLN A 244 16.13 0.24 11.42
C GLN A 244 16.86 -0.59 12.51
N ALA A 245 16.14 -1.47 13.22
CA ALA A 245 16.72 -2.35 14.24
C ALA A 245 17.49 -3.54 13.64
N ALA A 246 17.19 -3.94 12.40
CA ALA A 246 17.90 -5.02 11.70
C ALA A 246 19.28 -4.58 11.16
N LEU A 247 19.46 -3.28 10.88
CA LEU A 247 20.67 -2.72 10.29
C LEU A 247 21.95 -3.02 11.12
N PRO A 248 21.98 -2.76 12.44
CA PRO A 248 23.17 -3.02 13.26
C PRO A 248 23.47 -4.50 13.41
N VAL A 249 22.44 -5.34 13.41
CA VAL A 249 22.56 -6.81 13.52
C VAL A 249 23.26 -7.39 12.29
N LEU A 250 22.84 -6.96 11.10
CA LEU A 250 23.46 -7.37 9.83
C LEU A 250 24.88 -6.82 9.70
N LEU A 251 25.08 -5.54 10.05
CA LEU A 251 26.40 -4.92 9.93
C LEU A 251 27.41 -5.61 10.87
N GLY A 252 27.02 -5.92 12.11
CA GLY A 252 27.87 -6.69 13.03
C GLY A 252 28.24 -8.08 12.50
N ALA A 253 27.30 -8.77 11.86
CA ALA A 253 27.59 -10.07 11.24
C ALA A 253 28.54 -9.97 10.04
N PHE A 254 28.41 -8.91 9.23
CA PHE A 254 29.33 -8.65 8.13
C PHE A 254 30.73 -8.28 8.62
N VAL A 255 30.84 -7.47 9.69
CA VAL A 255 32.12 -7.13 10.32
C VAL A 255 32.81 -8.39 10.83
N GLN A 256 32.08 -9.26 11.53
CA GLN A 256 32.62 -10.53 12.03
C GLN A 256 33.11 -11.44 10.90
N ARG A 257 32.35 -11.54 9.80
CA ARG A 257 32.74 -12.33 8.61
C ARG A 257 33.94 -11.72 7.89
N ALA A 258 33.99 -10.40 7.78
CA ALA A 258 35.09 -9.67 7.16
C ALA A 258 36.38 -9.63 8.00
N GLY A 259 36.34 -10.11 9.25
CA GLY A 259 37.52 -10.23 10.13
C GLY A 259 38.60 -11.20 9.62
N THR A 260 38.36 -11.90 8.51
CA THR A 260 39.36 -12.72 7.81
C THR A 260 39.45 -12.29 6.34
N ASP A 261 40.63 -12.36 5.73
CA ASP A 261 40.82 -12.01 4.31
C ASP A 261 39.92 -12.85 3.38
N ALA A 262 39.79 -14.15 3.69
CA ALA A 262 38.92 -15.07 2.94
C ALA A 262 37.43 -14.70 3.09
N GLY A 263 36.99 -14.28 4.27
CA GLY A 263 35.63 -13.84 4.50
C GLY A 263 35.32 -12.50 3.85
N ALA A 264 36.27 -11.56 3.84
CA ALA A 264 36.13 -10.29 3.14
C ALA A 264 36.07 -10.47 1.61
N GLN A 265 36.84 -11.40 1.04
CA GLN A 265 36.76 -11.78 -0.38
C GLN A 265 35.40 -12.41 -0.72
N ASP A 266 34.93 -13.37 0.08
CA ASP A 266 33.62 -14.02 -0.10
C ASP A 266 32.46 -13.01 -0.07
N LEU A 267 32.53 -12.00 0.80
CA LEU A 267 31.56 -10.90 0.83
C LEU A 267 31.61 -10.01 -0.42
N LEU A 268 32.81 -9.69 -0.91
CA LEU A 268 32.99 -8.89 -2.12
C LEU A 268 32.48 -9.64 -3.37
N ASP A 269 32.74 -10.94 -3.49
CA ASP A 269 32.24 -11.75 -4.60
C ASP A 269 30.70 -11.82 -4.59
N ARG A 270 30.10 -12.06 -3.40
CA ARG A 270 28.65 -12.10 -3.24
C ARG A 270 27.99 -10.74 -3.47
N SER A 271 28.65 -9.64 -3.11
CA SER A 271 28.15 -8.30 -3.39
C SER A 271 28.11 -7.96 -4.89
N ALA A 272 28.85 -8.70 -5.73
CA ALA A 272 28.76 -8.54 -7.19
C ALA A 272 27.46 -9.14 -7.72
N ALA A 273 27.02 -10.27 -7.13
CA ALA A 273 25.75 -10.91 -7.46
C ALA A 273 24.53 -10.08 -7.02
N SER A 274 24.69 -9.22 -6.01
CA SER A 274 23.66 -8.29 -5.55
C SER A 274 23.67 -6.94 -6.28
N ALA A 275 24.47 -6.76 -7.33
CA ALA A 275 24.59 -5.48 -8.03
C ALA A 275 23.29 -5.05 -8.73
N ASP A 276 22.47 -6.02 -9.19
CA ASP A 276 21.16 -5.76 -9.81
C ASP A 276 20.16 -5.07 -8.86
N LEU A 277 20.40 -5.14 -7.54
CA LEU A 277 19.57 -4.49 -6.53
C LEU A 277 19.89 -3.00 -6.35
N ILE A 278 20.93 -2.51 -7.03
CA ILE A 278 21.42 -1.13 -6.95
C ILE A 278 21.14 -0.44 -8.29
N GLY A 279 20.48 0.73 -8.23
CA GLY A 279 20.25 1.58 -9.39
C GLY A 279 21.54 2.14 -9.99
N ALA A 280 21.46 2.66 -11.21
CA ALA A 280 22.61 3.30 -11.90
C ALA A 280 23.14 4.54 -11.15
N ASP A 281 22.33 5.11 -10.26
CA ASP A 281 22.61 6.22 -9.35
C ASP A 281 23.28 5.77 -8.03
N GLY A 282 23.44 4.46 -7.80
CA GLY A 282 24.04 3.90 -6.59
C GLY A 282 23.10 3.80 -5.38
N THR A 283 21.78 3.95 -5.59
CA THR A 283 20.75 3.80 -4.55
C THR A 283 20.03 2.46 -4.65
N LEU A 284 19.24 2.09 -3.64
CA LEU A 284 18.46 0.84 -3.65
C LEU A 284 17.35 0.88 -4.70
N ASN A 285 17.28 -0.15 -5.54
CA ASN A 285 16.18 -0.30 -6.48
C ASN A 285 14.94 -0.87 -5.76
N THR A 286 14.08 0.01 -5.27
CA THR A 286 12.87 -0.37 -4.52
C THR A 286 11.77 -0.99 -5.40
N ARG A 287 11.85 -0.90 -6.73
CA ARG A 287 10.92 -1.60 -7.64
C ARG A 287 10.99 -3.12 -7.53
N VAL A 288 12.13 -3.64 -7.08
CA VAL A 288 12.34 -5.08 -6.87
C VAL A 288 11.61 -5.57 -5.61
N LEU A 289 11.15 -4.66 -4.74
CA LEU A 289 10.34 -4.96 -3.55
C LEU A 289 8.84 -4.97 -3.82
N THR A 290 8.38 -4.47 -4.96
CA THR A 290 6.96 -4.43 -5.34
C THR A 290 6.54 -5.67 -6.13
N ASP A 291 7.48 -6.43 -6.71
CA ASP A 291 7.20 -7.67 -7.43
C ASP A 291 7.33 -8.91 -6.50
N PRO A 292 6.25 -9.73 -6.34
CA PRO A 292 6.29 -10.96 -5.56
C PRO A 292 7.34 -11.99 -6.00
N ALA A 293 7.66 -12.06 -7.29
CA ALA A 293 8.64 -13.02 -7.81
C ALA A 293 10.08 -12.60 -7.47
N ASP A 294 10.36 -11.30 -7.56
CA ASP A 294 11.67 -10.75 -7.24
C ASP A 294 11.94 -10.75 -5.73
N THR A 295 10.93 -10.42 -4.92
CA THR A 295 11.04 -10.52 -3.45
C THR A 295 11.32 -11.94 -2.98
N ALA A 296 10.67 -12.95 -3.58
CA ALA A 296 10.94 -14.36 -3.30
C ALA A 296 12.36 -14.78 -3.71
N ARG A 297 12.87 -14.28 -4.83
CA ARG A 297 14.25 -14.51 -5.28
C ARG A 297 15.27 -13.91 -4.30
N ILE A 298 15.06 -12.66 -3.87
CA ILE A 298 15.92 -11.97 -2.92
C ILE A 298 15.90 -12.69 -1.58
N GLU A 299 14.72 -13.09 -1.09
CA GLU A 299 14.58 -13.83 0.16
C GLU A 299 15.34 -15.16 0.12
N GLY A 300 15.26 -15.89 -0.99
CA GLY A 300 16.00 -17.14 -1.21
C GLY A 300 17.52 -16.93 -1.17
N GLN A 301 18.02 -15.90 -1.88
CA GLN A 301 19.43 -15.52 -1.86
C GLN A 301 19.88 -15.09 -0.45
N GLY A 302 19.06 -14.29 0.21
CA GLY A 302 19.27 -13.78 1.56
C GLY A 302 19.36 -14.86 2.63
N ARG A 303 18.49 -15.87 2.58
CA ARG A 303 18.54 -17.03 3.51
C ARG A 303 19.85 -17.81 3.37
N GLY A 304 20.35 -17.96 2.15
CA GLY A 304 21.67 -18.56 1.89
C GLY A 304 22.83 -17.72 2.48
N LEU A 305 22.75 -16.39 2.38
CA LEU A 305 23.71 -15.47 3.02
C LEU A 305 23.65 -15.59 4.54
N LEU A 306 22.46 -15.49 5.12
CA LEU A 306 22.25 -15.55 6.57
C LEU A 306 22.78 -16.86 7.17
N GLY A 307 22.54 -18.01 6.53
CA GLY A 307 23.07 -19.29 7.01
C GLY A 307 24.60 -19.37 7.00
N SER A 308 25.27 -18.56 6.17
CA SER A 308 26.73 -18.45 6.15
C SER A 308 27.30 -17.40 7.10
N LEU A 309 26.48 -16.43 7.51
CA LEU A 309 26.86 -15.34 8.41
C LEU A 309 26.62 -15.69 9.88
N PHE A 310 25.52 -16.40 10.16
CA PHE A 310 25.13 -16.79 11.49
C PHE A 310 25.12 -18.32 11.61
N PRO A 311 25.99 -18.90 12.45
CA PRO A 311 25.97 -20.34 12.69
C PRO A 311 24.70 -20.81 13.42
N ASN A 312 24.01 -19.91 14.15
CA ASN A 312 22.72 -20.15 14.81
C ASN A 312 21.78 -18.96 14.61
N LEU A 313 20.82 -19.07 13.68
CA LEU A 313 19.88 -17.99 13.32
C LEU A 313 18.68 -17.90 14.27
N ASP A 314 18.17 -19.03 14.75
CA ASP A 314 16.95 -19.10 15.58
C ASP A 314 16.96 -18.21 16.84
N PRO A 315 18.05 -18.12 17.63
CA PRO A 315 18.07 -17.24 18.79
C PRO A 315 18.14 -15.76 18.42
N VAL A 316 18.71 -15.42 17.26
CA VAL A 316 18.82 -14.04 16.77
C VAL A 316 17.46 -13.56 16.27
N THR A 317 16.80 -14.37 15.43
CA THR A 317 15.48 -14.05 14.88
C THR A 317 14.39 -14.09 15.94
N GLY A 318 14.45 -15.04 16.88
CA GLY A 318 13.50 -15.12 18.00
C GLY A 318 13.56 -13.90 18.92
N ARG A 319 14.77 -13.45 19.28
CA ARG A 319 14.94 -12.25 20.13
C ARG A 319 14.58 -10.97 19.39
N LEU A 320 14.99 -10.84 18.12
CA LEU A 320 14.64 -9.70 17.28
C LEU A 320 13.13 -9.61 17.07
N GLY A 321 12.45 -10.73 16.81
CA GLY A 321 11.00 -10.79 16.72
C GLY A 321 10.33 -10.34 18.02
N SER A 322 10.74 -10.92 19.16
CA SER A 322 10.16 -10.55 20.47
C SER A 322 10.35 -9.08 20.85
N ALA A 323 11.49 -8.48 20.46
CA ALA A 323 11.78 -7.08 20.78
C ALA A 323 11.06 -6.08 19.85
N LEU A 324 10.66 -6.51 18.65
CA LEU A 324 9.98 -5.69 17.66
C LEU A 324 8.46 -5.89 17.64
N GLY A 325 7.92 -6.69 18.57
CA GLY A 325 6.50 -7.04 18.59
C GLY A 325 6.06 -7.93 17.43
N GLY A 326 7.00 -8.61 16.76
CA GLY A 326 6.76 -9.49 15.61
C GLY A 326 7.13 -10.94 15.85
N SER A 327 6.92 -11.80 14.85
CA SER A 327 7.32 -13.21 14.93
C SER A 327 8.80 -13.40 14.58
N GLY A 328 9.44 -14.45 15.11
CA GLY A 328 10.80 -14.83 14.69
C GLY A 328 10.90 -15.15 13.18
N ALA A 329 9.80 -15.58 12.56
CA ALA A 329 9.72 -15.78 11.12
C ALA A 329 9.77 -14.46 10.34
N SER A 330 9.03 -13.44 10.78
CA SER A 330 9.02 -12.10 10.19
C SER A 330 10.40 -11.43 10.32
N ALA A 331 11.03 -11.56 11.50
CA ALA A 331 12.40 -11.08 11.72
C ALA A 331 13.43 -11.80 10.83
N GLY A 332 13.29 -13.13 10.64
CA GLY A 332 14.13 -13.90 9.73
C GLY A 332 13.96 -13.51 8.26
N ARG A 333 12.73 -13.25 7.82
CA ARG A 333 12.41 -12.77 6.48
C ARG A 333 12.96 -11.37 6.22
N LEU A 334 12.83 -10.47 7.20
CA LEU A 334 13.40 -9.12 7.13
C LEU A 334 14.92 -9.16 6.96
N LEU A 335 15.62 -9.93 7.80
CA LEU A 335 17.07 -10.10 7.70
C LEU A 335 17.46 -10.71 6.34
N ALA A 336 16.66 -11.63 5.81
CA ALA A 336 16.92 -12.25 4.51
C ALA A 336 16.77 -11.25 3.36
N LEU A 337 15.77 -10.37 3.41
CA LEU A 337 15.58 -9.34 2.39
C LEU A 337 16.65 -8.24 2.47
N MET A 338 17.04 -7.84 3.68
CA MET A 338 17.97 -6.74 3.90
C MET A 338 19.44 -7.12 3.70
N ALA A 339 19.85 -8.35 4.03
CA ALA A 339 21.23 -8.80 3.91
C ALA A 339 21.85 -8.61 2.50
N PRO A 340 21.23 -9.08 1.40
CA PRO A 340 21.78 -8.94 0.06
C PRO A 340 21.79 -7.48 -0.43
N MET A 341 20.80 -6.67 -0.01
CA MET A 341 20.73 -5.24 -0.36
C MET A 341 21.83 -4.43 0.33
N LEU A 342 22.03 -4.68 1.62
CA LEU A 342 23.07 -4.03 2.41
C LEU A 342 24.46 -4.40 1.89
N LEU A 343 24.65 -5.68 1.55
CA LEU A 343 25.88 -6.18 0.95
C LEU A 343 26.12 -5.60 -0.45
N GLY A 344 25.06 -5.43 -1.27
CA GLY A 344 25.13 -4.79 -2.58
C GLY A 344 25.58 -3.33 -2.50
N LEU A 345 24.99 -2.53 -1.60
CA LEU A 345 25.38 -1.14 -1.36
C LEU A 345 26.84 -1.01 -0.88
N LEU A 346 27.23 -1.84 0.10
CA LEU A 346 28.61 -1.90 0.60
C LEU A 346 29.60 -2.29 -0.50
N GLY A 347 29.25 -3.27 -1.33
CA GLY A 347 30.07 -3.71 -2.45
C GLY A 347 30.20 -2.68 -3.57
N ALA A 348 29.10 -2.03 -3.96
CA ALA A 348 29.11 -0.95 -4.94
C ALA A 348 30.01 0.21 -4.48
N ARG A 349 29.92 0.57 -3.20
CA ARG A 349 30.77 1.61 -2.59
C ARG A 349 32.24 1.17 -2.49
N ALA A 350 32.51 -0.09 -2.14
CA ALA A 350 33.86 -0.64 -2.09
C ALA A 350 34.53 -0.67 -3.48
N ARG A 351 33.79 -1.02 -4.54
CA ARG A 351 34.27 -1.00 -5.93
C ARG A 351 34.52 0.41 -6.44
N ALA A 352 33.62 1.35 -6.14
CA ALA A 352 33.81 2.76 -6.48
C ALA A 352 35.08 3.35 -5.82
N GLY A 353 35.47 2.85 -4.65
CA GLY A 353 36.72 3.19 -3.95
C GLY A 353 37.94 2.35 -4.33
N GLY A 354 37.80 1.36 -5.22
CA GLY A 354 38.90 0.44 -5.59
C GLY A 354 39.42 -0.41 -4.44
N LEU A 355 38.60 -0.69 -3.42
CA LEU A 355 39.03 -1.39 -2.21
C LEU A 355 39.25 -2.87 -2.48
N ASN A 356 40.40 -3.40 -2.04
CA ASN A 356 40.66 -4.83 -1.97
C ASN A 356 40.12 -5.42 -0.66
N ALA A 357 40.13 -6.74 -0.51
CA ALA A 357 39.57 -7.42 0.66
C ALA A 357 40.16 -6.97 2.00
N ALA A 358 41.47 -6.68 2.04
CA ALA A 358 42.15 -6.18 3.23
C ALA A 358 41.69 -4.75 3.59
N ALA A 359 41.54 -3.87 2.60
CA ALA A 359 41.03 -2.51 2.80
C ALA A 359 39.55 -2.50 3.19
N PHE A 360 38.75 -3.42 2.64
CA PHE A 360 37.35 -3.61 3.00
C PHE A 360 37.21 -4.11 4.44
N SER A 361 38.03 -5.09 4.85
CA SER A 361 38.10 -5.58 6.24
C SER A 361 38.48 -4.46 7.21
N GLY A 362 39.48 -3.63 6.86
CA GLY A 362 39.87 -2.47 7.67
C GLY A 362 38.77 -1.42 7.82
N LEU A 363 37.99 -1.18 6.76
CA LEU A 363 36.84 -0.27 6.77
C LEU A 363 35.71 -0.81 7.67
N LEU A 364 35.38 -2.09 7.54
CA LEU A 364 34.36 -2.74 8.36
C LEU A 364 34.79 -2.84 9.83
N GLY A 365 36.05 -3.17 10.10
CA GLY A 365 36.60 -3.18 11.46
C GLY A 365 36.55 -1.81 12.14
N GLY A 366 36.61 -0.71 11.37
CA GLY A 366 36.41 0.65 11.88
C GLY A 366 34.98 0.97 12.32
N LEU A 367 33.99 0.17 11.90
CA LEU A 367 32.58 0.34 12.30
C LEU A 367 32.26 -0.31 13.64
N ASP A 368 32.99 -1.35 14.04
CA ASP A 368 32.72 -2.15 15.24
C ASP A 368 32.65 -1.30 16.52
N GLY A 369 33.58 -0.35 16.66
CA GLY A 369 33.64 0.59 17.78
C GLY A 369 32.46 1.59 17.86
N HIS A 370 31.64 1.69 16.81
CA HIS A 370 30.50 2.60 16.72
C HIS A 370 29.14 1.88 16.76
N LEU A 371 29.12 0.55 16.61
CA LEU A 371 27.88 -0.23 16.59
C LEU A 371 27.21 -0.35 17.97
N THR A 372 27.99 -0.44 19.05
CA THR A 372 27.47 -0.59 20.43
C THR A 372 26.72 0.64 20.94
N GLY A 373 26.99 1.82 20.40
CA GLY A 373 26.29 3.07 20.74
C GLY A 373 24.98 3.29 19.97
N LEU A 374 24.63 2.41 19.02
CA LEU A 374 23.50 2.57 18.10
C LEU A 374 22.35 1.60 18.36
N LEU A 375 22.45 0.72 19.37
CA LEU A 375 21.34 -0.17 19.73
C LEU A 375 20.22 0.62 20.40
N PRO A 376 18.95 0.46 19.96
CA PRO A 376 17.79 1.02 20.64
C PRO A 376 17.74 0.66 22.13
N ALA A 377 17.23 1.58 22.95
CA ALA A 377 16.99 1.32 24.37
C ALA A 377 16.08 0.08 24.53
N GLY A 378 16.56 -0.94 25.25
CA GLY A 378 15.88 -2.24 25.40
C GLY A 378 16.53 -3.42 24.66
N LEU A 379 17.48 -3.15 23.74
CA LEU A 379 18.17 -4.19 22.95
C LEU A 379 19.63 -4.46 23.37
N GLY A 380 20.08 -3.93 24.52
CA GLY A 380 21.46 -4.13 25.01
C GLY A 380 21.87 -5.60 25.19
N SER A 381 20.92 -6.51 25.37
CA SER A 381 21.15 -7.96 25.44
C SER A 381 21.54 -8.61 24.10
N LEU A 382 21.24 -7.96 22.96
CA LEU A 382 21.74 -8.36 21.64
C LEU A 382 23.20 -7.97 21.45
N GLY A 383 23.63 -6.84 22.04
CA GLY A 383 25.04 -6.43 22.06
C GLY A 383 25.96 -7.47 22.72
N ALA A 384 25.46 -8.20 23.71
CA ALA A 384 26.18 -9.32 24.32
C ALA A 384 26.30 -10.55 23.39
N LEU A 385 25.38 -10.72 22.44
CA LEU A 385 25.41 -11.80 21.45
C LEU A 385 26.25 -11.43 20.22
N LEU A 386 26.33 -10.14 19.88
CA LEU A 386 27.20 -9.58 18.86
C LEU A 386 28.65 -9.37 19.34
N GLY A 387 28.85 -9.19 20.65
CA GLY A 387 30.16 -9.03 21.26
C GLY A 387 30.94 -10.34 21.32
N ALA A 388 32.24 -10.28 20.96
CA ALA A 388 33.19 -11.38 20.82
C ALA A 388 33.36 -12.35 22.01
N GLY A 389 32.63 -12.19 23.12
CA GLY A 389 32.75 -13.02 24.33
C GLY A 389 31.68 -14.11 24.51
N ALA A 390 30.57 -14.10 23.76
CA ALA A 390 29.47 -15.06 23.99
C ALA A 390 29.54 -16.36 23.16
N LEU A 391 30.51 -16.47 22.25
CA LEU A 391 30.70 -17.67 21.40
C LEU A 391 32.04 -18.39 21.62
N THR A 392 32.90 -17.89 22.52
CA THR A 392 33.96 -18.72 23.10
C THR A 392 33.31 -19.56 24.19
N GLY A 393 33.04 -20.82 23.86
CA GLY A 393 32.38 -21.77 24.73
C GLY A 393 32.97 -21.84 26.13
N ALA A 394 32.13 -22.32 27.04
CA ALA A 394 32.48 -22.83 28.34
C ALA A 394 33.91 -23.40 28.37
N ALA A 395 34.68 -22.98 29.38
CA ALA A 395 36.02 -23.45 29.65
C ALA A 395 36.10 -24.99 29.57
N ALA A 396 36.55 -25.50 28.42
CA ALA A 396 37.00 -26.86 28.27
C ALA A 396 38.47 -26.91 28.67
N THR A 397 38.75 -27.69 29.69
CA THR A 397 40.10 -28.04 30.15
C THR A 397 40.94 -28.62 29.01
N PRO A 398 42.28 -28.42 29.01
CA PRO A 398 43.12 -28.80 27.89
C PRO A 398 43.31 -30.33 27.86
N ALA A 399 42.88 -30.97 26.78
CA ALA A 399 43.22 -32.35 26.44
C ALA A 399 44.28 -32.37 25.32
N ALA A 400 45.24 -33.28 25.48
CA ALA A 400 46.52 -33.33 24.77
C ALA A 400 46.46 -33.64 23.26
N SER A 401 47.52 -33.21 22.58
CA SER A 401 47.83 -33.29 21.14
C SER A 401 47.78 -34.70 20.52
N PRO A 402 47.38 -34.84 19.24
CA PRO A 402 47.68 -36.01 18.42
C PRO A 402 48.92 -35.80 17.51
N PRO A 403 49.66 -36.87 17.13
CA PRO A 403 50.86 -36.79 16.29
C PRO A 403 50.54 -36.75 14.77
N PRO A 404 51.51 -36.41 13.89
CA PRO A 404 51.25 -36.04 12.50
C PRO A 404 51.05 -37.22 11.55
N ARG A 405 50.28 -36.95 10.48
CA ARG A 405 49.83 -37.84 9.41
C ARG A 405 50.93 -38.07 8.35
N ALA A 406 51.14 -39.34 7.98
CA ALA A 406 51.97 -39.74 6.83
C ALA A 406 51.15 -39.80 5.52
N ALA A 407 51.86 -39.64 4.41
CA ALA A 407 51.39 -39.39 3.05
C ALA A 407 50.54 -40.50 2.39
N ALA A 408 49.66 -40.08 1.49
CA ALA A 408 48.87 -40.92 0.59
C ALA A 408 49.58 -41.14 -0.76
N PRO A 409 49.26 -42.23 -1.50
CA PRO A 409 49.33 -42.22 -2.95
C PRO A 409 47.96 -42.37 -3.62
N VAL A 410 47.95 -41.87 -4.85
CA VAL A 410 46.87 -41.66 -5.83
C VAL A 410 46.28 -42.97 -6.36
N VAL A 411 44.96 -43.03 -6.60
CA VAL A 411 44.35 -43.87 -7.66
C VAL A 411 43.16 -43.17 -8.33
N THR A 412 43.40 -42.91 -9.62
CA THR A 412 42.58 -42.82 -10.84
C THR A 412 41.07 -43.10 -10.82
N THR A 413 40.34 -42.27 -11.58
CA THR A 413 38.91 -42.29 -11.95
C THR A 413 38.55 -43.26 -13.09
N ALA A 414 37.30 -43.76 -13.11
CA ALA A 414 36.62 -44.36 -14.29
C ALA A 414 35.07 -44.45 -14.05
N PRO A 415 34.21 -44.67 -15.07
CA PRO A 415 33.01 -43.85 -15.30
C PRO A 415 31.63 -44.53 -15.12
N VAL A 416 30.59 -43.70 -15.29
CA VAL A 416 29.13 -43.90 -15.16
C VAL A 416 28.54 -45.00 -16.07
N SER A 417 27.47 -45.69 -15.62
CA SER A 417 26.51 -46.43 -16.46
C SER A 417 25.12 -46.60 -15.77
N PRO A 418 24.01 -46.79 -16.55
CA PRO A 418 22.61 -46.42 -16.21
C PRO A 418 21.75 -47.54 -15.56
N PRO A 419 20.48 -47.27 -15.12
CA PRO A 419 19.72 -48.16 -14.24
C PRO A 419 18.90 -49.24 -14.98
N PRO A 420 18.69 -50.44 -14.40
CA PRO A 420 17.85 -51.50 -14.97
C PRO A 420 16.36 -51.51 -14.48
N PRO A 421 15.43 -52.10 -15.25
CA PRO A 421 13.96 -52.04 -15.08
C PRO A 421 13.37 -53.04 -14.05
N PRO A 422 12.08 -52.89 -13.65
CA PRO A 422 11.45 -53.67 -12.59
C PRO A 422 10.88 -55.03 -13.07
N ALA A 423 10.87 -56.03 -12.18
CA ALA A 423 10.35 -57.38 -12.40
C ALA A 423 9.46 -57.85 -11.20
N PRO A 424 8.58 -58.87 -11.38
CA PRO A 424 7.18 -58.83 -10.97
C PRO A 424 6.83 -59.49 -9.62
N ALA A 425 5.62 -59.20 -9.15
CA ALA A 425 5.00 -59.71 -7.92
C ALA A 425 4.68 -61.23 -7.96
N PRO A 426 4.80 -61.96 -6.82
CA PRO A 426 4.28 -63.31 -6.70
C PRO A 426 2.82 -63.36 -6.21
N VAL A 427 2.03 -64.26 -6.82
CA VAL A 427 0.65 -64.61 -6.45
C VAL A 427 0.58 -65.91 -5.63
N THR A 428 -0.23 -65.82 -4.57
CA THR A 428 -1.15 -66.79 -3.91
C THR A 428 -0.80 -68.29 -3.72
N THR A 429 -1.02 -68.81 -2.50
CA THR A 429 -2.13 -69.75 -2.19
C THR A 429 -2.26 -69.99 -0.68
N GLY A 430 -3.52 -70.10 -0.23
CA GLY A 430 -3.91 -70.08 1.17
C GLY A 430 -3.92 -71.43 1.89
N ARG A 431 -3.87 -71.35 3.22
CA ARG A 431 -4.19 -72.45 4.13
C ARG A 431 -5.29 -72.01 5.09
N ARG A 432 -6.42 -72.71 5.02
CA ARG A 432 -7.61 -72.53 5.86
C ARG A 432 -7.27 -72.72 7.34
N GLY A 433 -7.44 -71.67 8.14
CA GLY A 433 -7.63 -71.74 9.59
C GLY A 433 -8.94 -71.03 9.91
N GLY A 434 -9.94 -71.77 10.38
CA GLY A 434 -11.27 -71.23 10.69
C GLY A 434 -11.20 -70.18 11.78
N PHE A 435 -11.59 -68.95 11.45
CA PHE A 435 -11.73 -67.87 12.42
C PHE A 435 -13.04 -68.05 13.21
N PRO A 436 -13.01 -68.02 14.56
CA PRO A 436 -14.19 -68.27 15.38
C PRO A 436 -15.21 -67.14 15.25
N TRP A 437 -16.26 -67.39 14.46
CA TRP A 437 -17.30 -66.41 14.10
C TRP A 437 -18.21 -65.98 15.27
N TRP A 438 -18.01 -66.54 16.47
CA TRP A 438 -18.75 -66.18 17.69
C TRP A 438 -18.20 -64.95 18.43
N ILE A 439 -17.02 -64.44 18.04
CA ILE A 439 -16.38 -63.26 18.67
C ILE A 439 -17.00 -61.94 18.19
N ILE A 440 -17.56 -61.91 16.97
CA ILE A 440 -18.15 -60.70 16.37
C ILE A 440 -19.41 -60.21 17.12
N PRO A 441 -20.40 -61.06 17.46
CA PRO A 441 -21.55 -60.59 18.25
C PRO A 441 -21.17 -60.22 19.69
N LEU A 442 -20.14 -60.85 20.26
CA LEU A 442 -19.64 -60.52 21.60
C LEU A 442 -18.97 -59.13 21.64
N LEU A 443 -18.19 -58.78 20.61
CA LEU A 443 -17.59 -57.45 20.48
C LEU A 443 -18.62 -56.37 20.14
N LEU A 444 -19.68 -56.69 19.39
CA LEU A 444 -20.78 -55.77 19.16
C LEU A 444 -21.61 -55.51 20.43
N LEU A 445 -21.85 -56.53 21.26
CA LEU A 445 -22.51 -56.36 22.56
C LEU A 445 -21.65 -55.58 23.56
N LEU A 446 -20.32 -55.78 23.56
CA LEU A 446 -19.40 -54.98 24.38
C LEU A 446 -19.26 -53.53 23.87
N GLY A 447 -19.28 -53.32 22.55
CA GLY A 447 -19.26 -51.98 21.94
C GLY A 447 -20.55 -51.19 22.22
N LEU A 448 -21.72 -51.82 22.10
CA LEU A 448 -23.00 -51.22 22.44
C LEU A 448 -23.16 -51.00 23.95
N GLY A 449 -22.67 -51.91 24.79
CA GLY A 449 -22.63 -51.74 26.24
C GLY A 449 -21.68 -50.61 26.68
N GLY A 450 -20.54 -50.44 25.98
CA GLY A 450 -19.60 -49.33 26.19
C GLY A 450 -20.16 -47.97 25.79
N CYS A 451 -20.88 -47.88 24.67
CA CYS A 451 -21.54 -46.64 24.26
C CYS A 451 -22.71 -46.25 25.17
N TRP A 452 -23.42 -47.23 25.76
CA TRP A 452 -24.52 -46.96 26.69
C TRP A 452 -24.03 -46.50 28.08
N LEU A 453 -22.88 -46.98 28.55
CA LEU A 453 -22.29 -46.58 29.83
C LEU A 453 -21.60 -45.21 29.78
N VAL A 454 -21.08 -44.80 28.62
CA VAL A 454 -20.51 -43.44 28.42
C VAL A 454 -21.62 -42.39 28.25
N ASN A 455 -22.82 -42.78 27.77
CA ASN A 455 -23.92 -41.84 27.55
C ASN A 455 -24.85 -41.66 28.78
N GLN A 456 -24.75 -42.51 29.81
CA GLN A 456 -25.58 -42.40 31.02
C GLN A 456 -25.00 -41.55 32.14
N ASN A 457 -23.71 -41.22 32.08
CA ASN A 457 -23.06 -40.33 33.06
C ASN A 457 -23.16 -38.84 32.68
N ARG A 458 -24.05 -38.46 31.77
CA ARG A 458 -24.38 -37.06 31.46
C ARG A 458 -25.86 -36.78 31.72
N ALA A 459 -26.26 -36.86 32.98
CA ALA A 459 -27.49 -36.23 33.46
C ALA A 459 -27.25 -35.64 34.86
N ALA A 460 -27.20 -34.31 34.89
CA ALA A 460 -27.49 -33.40 35.98
C ALA A 460 -27.10 -33.78 37.43
N THR A 461 -26.00 -33.20 37.90
CA THR A 461 -25.94 -32.62 39.25
C THR A 461 -25.26 -31.25 39.10
N PRO A 462 -25.87 -30.14 39.57
CA PRO A 462 -25.37 -28.81 39.29
C PRO A 462 -23.98 -28.62 39.90
N PRO A 463 -22.94 -28.31 39.12
CA PRO A 463 -21.73 -27.79 39.71
C PRO A 463 -22.08 -26.41 40.30
N ALA A 464 -21.72 -26.25 41.58
CA ALA A 464 -21.63 -24.93 42.19
C ALA A 464 -20.89 -24.01 41.24
N SER A 465 -21.45 -22.82 41.04
CA SER A 465 -20.80 -21.69 40.38
C SER A 465 -19.41 -21.51 40.97
N SER A 466 -18.39 -22.02 40.27
CA SER A 466 -17.13 -21.32 40.28
C SER A 466 -17.36 -20.15 39.36
N ALA A 467 -17.60 -18.98 39.97
CA ALA A 467 -17.42 -17.71 39.32
C ALA A 467 -15.98 -17.69 38.81
N GLN A 468 -15.79 -18.19 37.60
CA GLN A 468 -14.62 -17.89 36.81
C GLN A 468 -14.73 -16.39 36.60
N ALA A 469 -13.86 -15.65 37.28
CA ALA A 469 -13.83 -14.21 37.22
C ALA A 469 -13.80 -13.81 35.75
N ALA A 470 -14.95 -13.37 35.23
CA ALA A 470 -15.03 -12.68 33.97
C ALA A 470 -14.23 -11.40 34.19
N SER A 471 -12.97 -11.42 33.75
CA SER A 471 -12.11 -10.25 33.82
C SER A 471 -12.75 -9.16 32.99
N ILE A 472 -12.91 -7.98 33.58
CA ILE A 472 -13.35 -6.79 32.86
C ILE A 472 -12.33 -6.51 31.76
N VAL A 473 -12.76 -6.31 30.51
CA VAL A 473 -11.90 -5.95 29.39
C VAL A 473 -12.43 -4.66 28.78
N VAL A 474 -11.56 -3.67 28.58
CA VAL A 474 -11.89 -2.44 27.84
C VAL A 474 -11.63 -2.71 26.37
N THR A 475 -12.66 -2.59 25.52
CA THR A 475 -12.58 -2.82 24.07
C THR A 475 -12.48 -1.52 23.28
N ASN A 476 -12.90 -0.41 23.88
CA ASN A 476 -12.74 0.94 23.34
C ASN A 476 -12.49 1.93 24.47
N PRO A 477 -11.45 2.78 24.43
CA PRO A 477 -10.38 2.82 23.43
C PRO A 477 -9.35 1.68 23.58
N THR A 478 -8.56 1.44 22.53
CA THR A 478 -7.48 0.43 22.53
C THR A 478 -6.26 0.93 23.32
N SER A 479 -5.49 0.01 23.91
CA SER A 479 -4.27 0.37 24.67
C SER A 479 -3.23 1.04 23.77
N GLY A 480 -2.81 2.25 24.14
CA GLY A 480 -1.92 3.10 23.35
C GLY A 480 -2.62 3.93 22.27
N ALA A 481 -3.95 4.04 22.29
CA ALA A 481 -4.69 4.94 21.38
C ALA A 481 -4.41 6.41 21.70
N ASP A 482 -4.27 7.22 20.64
CA ASP A 482 -4.24 8.68 20.73
C ASP A 482 -5.68 9.20 20.78
N LEU A 483 -6.05 9.86 21.88
CA LEU A 483 -7.39 10.42 22.08
C LEU A 483 -7.36 11.95 22.01
N PRO A 484 -8.39 12.59 21.44
CA PRO A 484 -8.54 14.04 21.55
C PRO A 484 -8.91 14.44 22.99
N ALA A 485 -8.60 15.69 23.37
CA ALA A 485 -9.01 16.28 24.66
C ALA A 485 -10.52 16.65 24.67
N GLU A 486 -11.38 15.69 24.32
CA GLU A 486 -12.83 15.82 24.16
C GLU A 486 -13.55 14.67 24.90
N PRO A 487 -14.83 14.83 25.28
CA PRO A 487 -15.57 13.74 25.92
C PRO A 487 -15.63 12.53 24.98
N PHE A 488 -15.41 11.34 25.52
CA PHE A 488 -15.37 10.11 24.73
C PHE A 488 -16.10 8.97 25.42
N THR A 489 -16.57 8.00 24.63
CA THR A 489 -17.26 6.82 25.13
C THR A 489 -16.28 5.66 25.32
N MET A 490 -16.14 5.19 26.55
CA MET A 490 -15.39 4.00 26.88
C MET A 490 -16.34 2.78 26.91
N SER A 491 -15.98 1.69 26.23
CA SER A 491 -16.77 0.47 26.19
C SER A 491 -15.92 -0.78 26.43
N GLY A 492 -16.57 -1.85 26.84
CA GLY A 492 -15.90 -3.09 27.17
C GLY A 492 -16.85 -4.26 27.43
N THR A 493 -16.26 -5.37 27.83
CA THR A 493 -16.98 -6.56 28.28
C THR A 493 -16.71 -6.83 29.75
N GLY A 494 -17.69 -7.31 30.49
CA GLY A 494 -17.55 -7.62 31.91
C GLY A 494 -18.59 -8.61 32.43
N PRO A 495 -18.54 -8.95 33.72
CA PRO A 495 -19.56 -9.80 34.34
C PRO A 495 -20.92 -9.09 34.33
N ALA A 496 -21.94 -9.72 33.75
CA ALA A 496 -23.28 -9.15 33.62
C ALA A 496 -23.87 -8.70 34.97
N ASN A 497 -24.60 -7.57 34.96
CA ASN A 497 -25.19 -6.91 36.13
C ASN A 497 -24.17 -6.42 37.18
N THR A 498 -22.94 -6.14 36.77
CA THR A 498 -21.90 -5.57 37.65
C THR A 498 -21.80 -4.06 37.46
N GLU A 499 -21.72 -3.31 38.55
CA GLU A 499 -21.38 -1.88 38.52
C GLU A 499 -19.85 -1.72 38.43
N LEU A 500 -19.41 -0.93 37.45
CA LEU A 500 -18.02 -0.61 37.16
C LEU A 500 -17.76 0.84 37.56
N THR A 501 -16.66 1.07 38.26
CA THR A 501 -16.11 2.39 38.55
C THR A 501 -14.93 2.64 37.62
N ILE A 502 -14.95 3.75 36.89
CA ILE A 502 -13.88 4.16 35.99
C ILE A 502 -13.12 5.31 36.64
N SER A 503 -11.81 5.16 36.77
CA SER A 503 -10.90 6.14 37.35
C SER A 503 -9.80 6.53 36.38
N ASP A 504 -9.47 7.82 36.31
CA ASP A 504 -8.32 8.37 35.58
C ASP A 504 -7.26 8.81 36.60
N GLU A 505 -6.06 8.21 36.55
CA GLU A 505 -4.99 8.42 37.53
C GLU A 505 -5.43 8.29 39.01
N GLY A 506 -6.49 7.52 39.26
CA GLY A 506 -7.08 7.30 40.59
C GLY A 506 -8.20 8.27 41.01
N GLN A 507 -8.61 9.22 40.16
CA GLN A 507 -9.81 10.05 40.33
C GLN A 507 -11.02 9.40 39.62
N GLU A 508 -12.17 9.28 40.28
CA GLU A 508 -13.39 8.74 39.67
C GLU A 508 -13.93 9.68 38.59
N VAL A 509 -13.98 9.20 37.34
CA VAL A 509 -14.40 9.96 36.15
C VAL A 509 -15.71 9.47 35.56
N GLY A 510 -16.16 8.26 35.92
CA GLY A 510 -17.44 7.73 35.47
C GLY A 510 -17.83 6.40 36.13
N LYS A 511 -19.10 6.01 35.92
CA LYS A 511 -19.63 4.70 36.31
C LYS A 511 -20.40 4.08 35.15
N ALA A 512 -20.36 2.76 35.06
CA ALA A 512 -21.16 2.01 34.09
C ALA A 512 -21.69 0.71 34.69
N THR A 513 -22.85 0.26 34.22
CA THR A 513 -23.39 -1.04 34.59
C THR A 513 -23.24 -1.98 33.39
N VAL A 514 -22.71 -3.17 33.62
CA VAL A 514 -22.62 -4.21 32.59
C VAL A 514 -24.01 -4.79 32.30
N GLY A 515 -24.43 -4.75 31.04
CA GLY A 515 -25.68 -5.31 30.54
C GLY A 515 -25.76 -6.83 30.68
N ALA A 516 -26.96 -7.38 30.48
CA ALA A 516 -27.21 -8.82 30.53
C ALA A 516 -26.50 -9.60 29.41
N ASP A 517 -26.10 -8.90 28.36
CA ASP A 517 -25.28 -9.33 27.22
C ASP A 517 -23.76 -9.31 27.52
N GLY A 518 -23.36 -8.84 28.71
CA GLY A 518 -21.95 -8.76 29.11
C GLY A 518 -21.21 -7.54 28.55
N ALA A 519 -21.89 -6.62 27.85
CA ALA A 519 -21.32 -5.39 27.34
C ALA A 519 -21.56 -4.22 28.30
N TRP A 520 -20.65 -3.25 28.33
CA TRP A 520 -20.83 -1.99 29.05
C TRP A 520 -20.33 -0.81 28.23
N SER A 521 -20.91 0.36 28.49
CA SER A 521 -20.54 1.62 27.86
C SER A 521 -20.68 2.76 28.87
N ALA A 522 -19.72 3.68 28.87
CA ALA A 522 -19.67 4.84 29.75
C ALA A 522 -19.22 6.08 28.98
N GLU A 523 -19.89 7.20 29.17
CA GLU A 523 -19.46 8.49 28.64
C GLU A 523 -18.55 9.17 29.66
N LEU A 524 -17.32 9.51 29.26
CA LEU A 524 -16.31 10.12 30.11
C LEU A 524 -16.13 11.61 29.73
N PRO A 525 -15.89 12.49 30.72
CA PRO A 525 -15.61 13.90 30.44
C PRO A 525 -14.26 14.07 29.73
N ALA A 526 -14.10 15.20 29.03
CA ALA A 526 -12.89 15.53 28.29
C ALA A 526 -11.62 15.43 29.17
N PRO A 527 -10.65 14.56 28.82
CA PRO A 527 -9.42 14.42 29.59
C PRO A 527 -8.45 15.57 29.33
N THR A 528 -7.50 15.78 30.26
CA THR A 528 -6.42 16.75 30.06
C THR A 528 -5.41 16.25 29.03
N THR A 529 -4.60 17.15 28.46
CA THR A 529 -3.54 16.77 27.52
C THR A 529 -2.40 16.06 28.24
N GLY A 530 -2.02 14.85 27.81
CA GLY A 530 -0.94 14.06 28.41
C GLY A 530 -1.13 12.53 28.32
N GLU A 531 -0.19 11.75 28.87
CA GLU A 531 -0.41 10.30 29.07
C GLU A 531 -1.40 10.11 30.22
N HIS A 532 -2.51 9.41 29.96
CA HIS A 532 -3.56 9.11 30.93
C HIS A 532 -3.63 7.59 31.16
N THR A 533 -3.76 7.19 32.43
CA THR A 533 -3.92 5.77 32.82
C THR A 533 -5.30 5.58 33.45
N TYR A 534 -6.18 4.92 32.72
CA TYR A 534 -7.54 4.61 33.16
C TYR A 534 -7.58 3.24 33.86
N SER A 535 -8.16 3.19 35.05
CA SER A 535 -8.47 1.96 35.80
C SER A 535 -9.97 1.73 35.81
N VAL A 536 -10.42 0.53 35.44
CA VAL A 536 -11.81 0.10 35.56
C VAL A 536 -11.88 -1.00 36.63
N ASP A 537 -12.60 -0.73 37.71
CA ASP A 537 -12.74 -1.61 38.87
C ASP A 537 -14.22 -2.05 39.02
N GLY A 538 -14.48 -3.36 39.16
CA GLY A 538 -15.83 -3.87 39.39
C GLY A 538 -15.91 -5.39 39.48
N GLY A 539 -16.87 -5.94 40.24
CA GLY A 539 -17.17 -7.39 40.27
C GLY A 539 -16.00 -8.32 40.67
N GLY A 540 -14.95 -7.79 41.31
CA GLY A 540 -13.74 -8.53 41.69
C GLY A 540 -12.62 -8.54 40.64
N GLY A 541 -12.77 -7.83 39.52
CA GLY A 541 -11.74 -7.63 38.49
C GLY A 541 -11.27 -6.17 38.39
N ARG A 542 -10.07 -5.97 37.87
CA ARG A 542 -9.49 -4.67 37.53
C ARG A 542 -8.88 -4.73 36.13
N SER A 543 -9.09 -3.70 35.32
CA SER A 543 -8.41 -3.49 34.05
C SER A 543 -7.77 -2.11 33.99
N GLU A 544 -6.56 -2.03 33.45
CA GLU A 544 -5.76 -0.81 33.33
C GLU A 544 -5.48 -0.54 31.85
N LEU A 545 -5.73 0.69 31.41
CA LEU A 545 -5.58 1.14 30.04
C LEU A 545 -4.75 2.41 30.00
N LYS A 546 -3.69 2.41 29.18
CA LYS A 546 -2.89 3.61 28.91
C LYS A 546 -3.33 4.23 27.60
N VAL A 547 -3.59 5.54 27.61
CA VAL A 547 -3.92 6.31 26.42
C VAL A 547 -3.10 7.60 26.40
N ASN A 548 -2.87 8.14 25.21
CA ASN A 548 -2.14 9.39 25.06
C ASN A 548 -3.11 10.46 24.55
N VAL A 549 -3.36 11.49 25.34
CA VAL A 549 -4.26 12.58 24.97
C VAL A 549 -3.41 13.69 24.34
N THR A 550 -3.51 13.86 23.03
CA THR A 550 -2.77 14.89 22.30
C THR A 550 -3.63 16.13 22.10
N ASP A 551 -3.06 17.32 22.39
CA ASP A 551 -3.66 18.57 21.96
C ASP A 551 -3.45 18.72 20.46
N ALA A 552 -4.54 18.77 19.70
CA ALA A 552 -4.50 19.02 18.26
C ALA A 552 -4.12 20.48 17.91
N SER A 553 -3.61 21.27 18.87
CA SER A 553 -3.10 22.61 18.66
C SER A 553 -1.61 22.77 19.03
N ALA A 554 -0.70 22.17 18.26
CA ALA A 554 0.70 22.63 18.22
C ALA A 554 1.40 22.24 16.90
N GLY A 555 1.19 23.03 15.85
CA GLY A 555 1.82 22.75 14.56
C GLY A 555 1.66 23.79 13.44
N ALA A 556 1.43 25.07 13.73
CA ALA A 556 1.62 26.14 12.74
C ALA A 556 2.34 27.33 13.40
N GLY A 557 3.62 27.46 13.08
CA GLY A 557 4.43 28.61 13.44
C GLY A 557 3.90 29.88 12.77
N SER A 558 3.61 30.87 13.62
CA SER A 558 3.29 32.26 13.32
C SER A 558 4.08 32.88 12.17
N THR A 559 3.40 33.56 11.25
CA THR A 559 3.71 34.95 10.86
C THR A 559 2.47 35.62 10.24
N GLY A 560 2.12 36.83 10.73
CA GLY A 560 1.32 37.81 9.98
C GLY A 560 -0.06 38.20 10.55
N THR A 561 -0.05 39.14 11.50
CA THR A 561 -0.97 40.31 11.66
C THR A 561 -1.90 40.60 10.46
N ASP A 562 -3.17 41.01 10.58
CA ASP A 562 -3.78 41.97 11.52
C ASP A 562 -5.33 42.01 11.35
N THR A 563 -6.00 42.65 12.32
CA THR A 563 -7.33 43.33 12.24
C THR A 563 -8.64 42.54 12.12
N GLY A 564 -9.21 42.21 13.29
CA GLY A 564 -10.44 42.83 13.83
C GLY A 564 -11.78 42.72 13.09
N SER A 565 -12.78 42.08 13.73
CA SER A 565 -14.02 42.76 14.13
C SER A 565 -14.94 41.87 14.98
N THR A 566 -15.25 42.43 16.15
CA THR A 566 -16.33 42.22 17.12
C THR A 566 -17.72 41.82 16.59
N ASP A 567 -18.27 40.79 17.23
CA ASP A 567 -19.44 40.80 18.14
C ASP A 567 -20.90 40.78 17.62
N THR A 568 -21.69 40.03 18.40
CA THR A 568 -23.13 40.17 18.69
C THR A 568 -24.18 39.52 17.77
N GLY A 569 -24.56 38.29 18.12
CA GLY A 569 -25.86 37.99 18.75
C GLY A 569 -27.14 37.93 17.90
N SER A 570 -27.78 36.76 17.86
CA SER A 570 -29.24 36.64 18.08
C SER A 570 -29.66 35.20 18.40
N THR A 571 -30.56 35.09 19.36
CA THR A 571 -31.05 33.90 20.03
C THR A 571 -32.34 33.36 19.37
N ASP A 572 -32.47 32.02 19.43
CA ASP A 572 -33.65 31.25 19.84
C ASP A 572 -34.58 30.54 18.81
N THR A 573 -34.72 29.25 19.14
CA THR A 573 -35.88 28.32 19.08
C THR A 573 -36.16 27.46 17.84
N GLY A 574 -35.94 26.14 17.99
CA GLY A 574 -36.96 25.14 17.61
C GLY A 574 -36.51 23.85 16.91
N SER A 575 -36.27 22.80 17.71
CA SER A 575 -36.54 21.36 17.43
C SER A 575 -35.63 20.56 16.47
N THR A 576 -34.92 19.56 17.05
CA THR A 576 -34.84 18.11 16.70
C THR A 576 -34.92 17.75 15.20
N ASP A 577 -34.00 17.05 14.54
CA ASP A 577 -33.32 15.80 14.89
C ASP A 577 -32.22 15.49 13.84
N THR A 578 -31.21 14.71 14.23
CA THR A 578 -30.28 13.93 13.38
C THR A 578 -29.51 14.66 12.28
N SER A 579 -28.30 15.13 12.63
CA SER A 579 -27.21 15.29 11.67
C SER A 579 -25.98 14.68 12.31
N GLY A 580 -25.64 13.46 11.88
CA GLY A 580 -24.28 12.94 12.05
C GLY A 580 -23.36 13.93 11.36
N THR A 581 -22.48 14.56 12.14
CA THR A 581 -21.51 15.49 11.61
C THR A 581 -20.46 14.72 10.84
N ASP A 582 -20.62 14.72 9.52
CA ASP A 582 -19.56 14.70 8.54
C ASP A 582 -18.42 15.59 9.03
N THR A 583 -17.34 14.95 9.46
CA THR A 583 -16.02 15.58 9.56
C THR A 583 -15.24 15.05 8.37
N GLY A 584 -15.00 15.94 7.41
CA GLY A 584 -14.33 15.65 6.14
C GLY A 584 -13.04 14.87 6.36
N ALA A 585 -13.11 13.58 6.08
CA ALA A 585 -11.97 12.70 5.98
C ALA A 585 -11.09 13.16 4.81
N ALA A 586 -9.77 13.08 4.99
CA ALA A 586 -8.80 13.42 3.98
C ALA A 586 -9.09 12.65 2.67
N ALA A 587 -9.48 13.39 1.63
CA ALA A 587 -9.65 12.84 0.30
C ALA A 587 -8.30 12.33 -0.24
N GLY A 588 -8.23 11.02 -0.52
CA GLY A 588 -7.14 10.44 -1.31
C GLY A 588 -6.61 9.07 -0.88
N THR A 589 -6.98 8.54 0.30
CA THR A 589 -6.51 7.20 0.73
C THR A 589 -7.70 6.24 0.85
N PHE A 590 -7.60 5.08 0.18
CA PHE A 590 -8.60 4.01 0.30
C PHE A 590 -8.51 3.36 1.68
N ALA A 591 -9.64 3.17 2.35
CA ALA A 591 -9.73 2.48 3.64
C ALA A 591 -11.05 1.72 3.77
N ILE A 592 -11.02 0.61 4.51
CA ILE A 592 -12.23 -0.06 5.01
C ILE A 592 -12.42 0.45 6.44
N SER A 593 -13.51 1.18 6.70
CA SER A 593 -13.80 1.77 8.01
C SER A 593 -14.62 0.83 8.88
N GLU A 594 -15.51 0.03 8.28
CA GLU A 594 -16.33 -0.95 8.99
C GLU A 594 -16.49 -2.23 8.16
N PRO A 595 -16.51 -3.42 8.79
CA PRO A 595 -16.23 -3.65 10.20
C PRO A 595 -14.74 -3.48 10.52
N ALA A 596 -14.41 -3.33 11.81
CA ALA A 596 -13.02 -3.25 12.25
C ALA A 596 -12.25 -4.54 11.93
N ALA A 597 -10.92 -4.44 11.81
CA ALA A 597 -10.07 -5.60 11.62
C ALA A 597 -10.22 -6.62 12.75
N ASP A 598 -10.32 -7.89 12.39
CA ASP A 598 -10.52 -9.04 13.28
C ASP A 598 -11.84 -8.99 14.09
N ALA A 599 -12.81 -8.18 13.65
CA ALA A 599 -14.12 -8.10 14.29
C ALA A 599 -14.86 -9.44 14.25
N THR A 600 -15.60 -9.73 15.33
CA THR A 600 -16.56 -10.84 15.37
C THR A 600 -17.94 -10.33 14.99
N LEU A 601 -18.47 -10.81 13.86
CA LEU A 601 -19.75 -10.40 13.30
C LEU A 601 -20.85 -11.41 13.67
N PRO A 602 -22.11 -10.98 13.85
CA PRO A 602 -23.22 -11.90 13.96
C PRO A 602 -23.41 -12.69 12.66
N ALA A 603 -24.11 -13.83 12.74
CA ALA A 603 -24.51 -14.57 11.54
C ALA A 603 -25.43 -13.70 10.66
N GLY A 604 -25.39 -13.93 9.34
CA GLY A 604 -26.27 -13.28 8.37
C GLY A 604 -25.63 -12.14 7.59
N THR A 605 -26.47 -11.30 6.98
CA THR A 605 -26.02 -10.15 6.17
C THR A 605 -25.45 -9.03 7.03
N PHE A 606 -24.40 -8.36 6.57
CA PHE A 606 -23.86 -7.16 7.18
C PHE A 606 -23.31 -6.20 6.12
N THR A 607 -23.01 -4.96 6.51
CA THR A 607 -22.52 -3.93 5.60
C THR A 607 -21.04 -3.67 5.82
N LEU A 608 -20.25 -3.67 4.73
CA LEU A 608 -18.91 -3.13 4.67
C LEU A 608 -18.98 -1.66 4.30
N ARG A 609 -18.22 -0.81 5.00
CA ARG A 609 -18.09 0.62 4.70
C ARG A 609 -16.63 1.00 4.59
N GLY A 610 -16.38 2.05 3.84
CA GLY A 610 -15.05 2.62 3.74
C GLY A 610 -15.01 3.93 3.00
N THR A 611 -13.79 4.39 2.79
CA THR A 611 -13.48 5.59 2.02
C THR A 611 -12.55 5.25 0.86
N GLY A 612 -12.53 6.11 -0.16
CA GLY A 612 -11.58 6.03 -1.27
C GLY A 612 -11.75 7.16 -2.26
N THR A 613 -11.16 7.02 -3.44
CA THR A 613 -11.20 8.08 -4.45
C THR A 613 -12.59 8.17 -5.08
N ALA A 614 -13.22 9.34 -5.00
CA ALA A 614 -14.54 9.59 -5.57
C ALA A 614 -14.61 9.21 -7.06
N GLY A 615 -15.67 8.50 -7.45
CA GLY A 615 -15.88 8.01 -8.81
C GLY A 615 -15.02 6.83 -9.24
N GLN A 616 -14.15 6.30 -8.37
CA GLN A 616 -13.37 5.09 -8.64
C GLN A 616 -14.29 3.86 -8.59
N GLU A 617 -14.19 2.98 -9.59
CA GLU A 617 -14.79 1.64 -9.56
C GLU A 617 -13.83 0.69 -8.85
N VAL A 618 -14.33 -0.11 -7.91
CA VAL A 618 -13.57 -1.14 -7.20
C VAL A 618 -14.38 -2.43 -7.14
N GLU A 619 -13.72 -3.57 -6.97
CA GLU A 619 -14.34 -4.88 -6.83
C GLU A 619 -14.03 -5.48 -5.45
N LEU A 620 -15.07 -5.97 -4.78
CA LEU A 620 -14.97 -6.57 -3.46
C LEU A 620 -14.89 -8.09 -3.57
N PHE A 621 -13.99 -8.72 -2.81
CA PHE A 621 -13.78 -10.16 -2.74
C PHE A 621 -13.92 -10.66 -1.30
N GLU A 622 -14.50 -11.85 -1.14
CA GLU A 622 -14.50 -12.62 0.11
C GLU A 622 -13.75 -13.92 -0.12
N ASP A 623 -12.62 -14.11 0.57
CA ASP A 623 -11.71 -15.25 0.42
C ASP A 623 -11.33 -15.54 -1.05
N GLY A 624 -11.20 -14.47 -1.85
CA GLY A 624 -10.90 -14.54 -3.27
C GLY A 624 -12.10 -14.80 -4.20
N THR A 625 -13.33 -14.89 -3.67
CA THR A 625 -14.57 -14.95 -4.46
C THR A 625 -15.14 -13.54 -4.63
N SER A 626 -15.39 -13.10 -5.87
CA SER A 626 -15.96 -11.76 -6.13
C SER A 626 -17.37 -11.63 -5.56
N LEU A 627 -17.66 -10.52 -4.88
CA LEU A 627 -19.00 -10.16 -4.42
C LEU A 627 -19.70 -9.19 -5.37
N GLY A 628 -18.90 -8.50 -6.21
CA GLY A 628 -19.38 -7.52 -7.15
C GLY A 628 -18.54 -6.26 -7.18
N LYS A 629 -18.91 -5.36 -8.09
CA LYS A 629 -18.27 -4.06 -8.28
C LYS A 629 -19.09 -2.97 -7.60
N ILE A 630 -18.38 -1.99 -7.06
CA ILE A 630 -18.95 -0.80 -6.43
C ILE A 630 -18.23 0.45 -6.94
N THR A 631 -18.98 1.51 -7.20
CA THR A 631 -18.43 2.83 -7.51
C THR A 631 -18.42 3.66 -6.23
N ILE A 632 -17.27 4.23 -5.89
CA ILE A 632 -17.12 5.11 -4.73
C ILE A 632 -17.89 6.41 -4.97
N GLY A 633 -18.67 6.85 -3.98
CA GLY A 633 -19.49 8.06 -4.05
C GLY A 633 -18.67 9.33 -4.24
N GLU A 634 -19.32 10.43 -4.63
CA GLU A 634 -18.67 11.74 -4.80
C GLU A 634 -18.11 12.31 -3.50
N ASP A 635 -18.66 11.89 -2.37
CA ASP A 635 -18.20 12.15 -1.00
C ASP A 635 -16.98 11.32 -0.60
N GLY A 636 -16.53 10.42 -1.47
CA GLY A 636 -15.42 9.51 -1.21
C GLY A 636 -15.80 8.33 -0.31
N ALA A 637 -17.08 8.15 0.03
CA ALA A 637 -17.55 7.02 0.82
C ALA A 637 -18.07 5.88 -0.07
N TRP A 638 -17.96 4.65 0.41
CA TRP A 638 -18.55 3.49 -0.22
C TRP A 638 -19.16 2.55 0.82
N SER A 639 -20.20 1.82 0.41
CA SER A 639 -20.95 0.90 1.27
C SER A 639 -21.41 -0.31 0.47
N PHE A 640 -21.17 -1.51 0.98
CA PHE A 640 -21.52 -2.76 0.32
C PHE A 640 -22.18 -3.74 1.29
N ASP A 641 -23.34 -4.27 0.92
CA ASP A 641 -24.05 -5.27 1.73
C ASP A 641 -23.59 -6.69 1.36
N VAL A 642 -22.90 -7.34 2.30
CA VAL A 642 -22.39 -8.71 2.16
C VAL A 642 -23.54 -9.70 2.35
N PRO A 643 -23.84 -10.55 1.34
CA PRO A 643 -25.01 -11.43 1.40
C PRO A 643 -24.69 -12.73 2.17
N SER A 644 -25.07 -12.81 3.45
CA SER A 644 -25.02 -14.01 4.30
C SER A 644 -23.82 -14.93 4.05
N PRO A 645 -22.62 -14.52 4.48
CA PRO A 645 -21.44 -15.35 4.46
C PRO A 645 -21.58 -16.55 5.40
N THR A 646 -20.76 -17.57 5.17
CA THR A 646 -20.74 -18.75 6.05
C THR A 646 -20.20 -18.40 7.42
N ALA A 647 -20.48 -19.23 8.43
CA ALA A 647 -19.83 -19.06 9.74
C ALA A 647 -18.35 -19.45 9.64
N GLY A 648 -17.47 -18.64 10.23
CA GLY A 648 -16.02 -18.84 10.17
C GLY A 648 -15.24 -17.55 9.95
N ALA A 649 -13.92 -17.69 9.85
CA ALA A 649 -13.04 -16.57 9.50
C ALA A 649 -13.09 -16.32 7.99
N HIS A 650 -13.27 -15.06 7.62
CA HIS A 650 -13.36 -14.58 6.25
C HIS A 650 -12.42 -13.37 6.07
N THR A 651 -11.78 -13.28 4.90
CA THR A 651 -10.99 -12.12 4.51
C THR A 651 -11.70 -11.38 3.38
N TYR A 652 -12.01 -10.12 3.60
CA TYR A 652 -12.59 -9.23 2.62
C TYR A 652 -11.51 -8.34 2.01
N THR A 653 -11.34 -8.41 0.70
CA THR A 653 -10.32 -7.65 -0.02
C THR A 653 -10.99 -6.78 -1.07
N VAL A 654 -10.63 -5.51 -1.15
CA VAL A 654 -11.07 -4.60 -2.19
C VAL A 654 -9.94 -4.40 -3.18
N ARG A 655 -10.25 -4.54 -4.46
CA ARG A 655 -9.29 -4.49 -5.57
C ARG A 655 -9.73 -3.46 -6.60
N SER A 656 -8.78 -2.72 -7.16
CA SER A 656 -9.03 -1.82 -8.27
C SER A 656 -9.13 -2.56 -9.61
N PRO A 657 -9.66 -1.93 -10.68
CA PRO A 657 -9.91 -2.60 -11.96
C PRO A 657 -8.65 -3.13 -12.67
N ASP A 658 -7.48 -2.57 -12.34
CA ASP A 658 -6.14 -2.99 -12.78
C ASP A 658 -5.59 -4.20 -12.00
N GLY A 659 -6.30 -4.66 -10.98
CA GLY A 659 -5.96 -5.85 -10.21
C GLY A 659 -5.17 -5.58 -8.92
N THR A 660 -4.95 -4.32 -8.55
CA THR A 660 -4.22 -3.92 -7.35
C THR A 660 -5.10 -4.02 -6.11
N ASP A 661 -4.64 -4.70 -5.06
CA ASP A 661 -5.36 -4.77 -3.78
C ASP A 661 -5.26 -3.41 -3.06
N LEU A 662 -6.40 -2.74 -2.87
CA LEU A 662 -6.50 -1.42 -2.26
C LEU A 662 -6.64 -1.49 -0.73
N GLY A 663 -7.25 -2.55 -0.22
CA GLY A 663 -7.46 -2.74 1.22
C GLY A 663 -7.95 -4.15 1.53
N SER A 664 -7.70 -4.61 2.76
CA SER A 664 -8.17 -5.91 3.23
C SER A 664 -8.57 -5.84 4.70
N VAL A 665 -9.65 -6.52 5.06
CA VAL A 665 -10.12 -6.69 6.43
C VAL A 665 -10.43 -8.15 6.71
N ALA A 666 -9.94 -8.68 7.82
CA ALA A 666 -10.33 -10.00 8.31
C ALA A 666 -11.50 -9.84 9.28
N ALA A 667 -12.49 -10.72 9.21
CA ALA A 667 -13.59 -10.77 10.17
C ALA A 667 -14.02 -12.22 10.41
N THR A 668 -14.51 -12.50 11.62
CA THR A 668 -15.03 -13.82 11.97
C THR A 668 -16.55 -13.76 12.09
N VAL A 669 -17.26 -14.50 11.25
CA VAL A 669 -18.73 -14.59 11.28
C VAL A 669 -19.13 -15.69 12.26
N SER A 670 -19.94 -15.32 13.24
CA SER A 670 -20.44 -16.24 14.27
C SER A 670 -21.41 -17.26 13.67
N ALA A 671 -21.50 -18.43 14.29
CA ALA A 671 -22.57 -19.37 13.98
C ALA A 671 -23.93 -18.76 14.37
N PRO A 672 -25.03 -19.05 13.63
CA PRO A 672 -26.35 -18.62 14.03
C PRO A 672 -26.73 -19.21 15.40
N ASP A 673 -27.55 -18.47 16.15
CA ASP A 673 -28.04 -18.94 17.45
C ASP A 673 -28.76 -20.28 17.32
N ALA A 674 -28.63 -21.13 18.35
CA ALA A 674 -29.21 -22.48 18.34
C ALA A 674 -30.74 -22.50 18.19
N ASP A 675 -31.40 -21.38 18.52
CA ASP A 675 -32.86 -21.21 18.41
C ASP A 675 -33.29 -20.46 17.14
N ALA A 676 -32.34 -19.97 16.33
CA ALA A 676 -32.66 -19.24 15.10
C ALA A 676 -33.16 -20.20 14.00
N SER A 677 -34.24 -19.84 13.31
CA SER A 677 -34.91 -20.70 12.33
C SER A 677 -35.28 -19.93 11.06
N ALA A 678 -35.01 -20.55 9.91
CA ALA A 678 -35.41 -20.04 8.60
C ALA A 678 -36.93 -20.19 8.32
N ALA A 679 -37.66 -20.92 9.18
CA ALA A 679 -39.07 -21.28 8.94
C ALA A 679 -40.03 -20.07 9.01
N ASP A 680 -39.65 -19.00 9.73
CA ASP A 680 -40.50 -17.83 10.00
C ASP A 680 -40.01 -16.55 9.30
N CYS A 681 -39.23 -16.70 8.23
CA CYS A 681 -38.65 -15.57 7.52
C CYS A 681 -39.71 -14.76 6.76
N THR A 682 -39.82 -13.49 7.12
CA THR A 682 -40.80 -12.52 6.59
C THR A 682 -40.13 -11.24 6.05
N LYS A 683 -38.82 -11.29 5.76
CA LYS A 683 -38.09 -10.13 5.23
C LYS A 683 -38.43 -9.89 3.75
N GLU A 684 -38.41 -8.62 3.35
CA GLU A 684 -38.54 -8.25 1.94
C GLU A 684 -37.41 -8.85 1.11
N TYR A 685 -37.71 -9.29 -0.11
CA TYR A 685 -36.72 -9.87 -1.01
C TYR A 685 -35.72 -8.82 -1.47
N THR A 686 -34.43 -9.08 -1.27
CA THR A 686 -33.34 -8.25 -1.79
C THR A 686 -32.34 -9.08 -2.60
N LEU A 687 -31.59 -8.40 -3.47
CA LEU A 687 -30.56 -8.98 -4.31
C LEU A 687 -29.34 -8.04 -4.36
N SER A 688 -28.16 -8.59 -4.07
CA SER A 688 -26.89 -7.85 -3.98
C SER A 688 -26.23 -7.53 -5.32
N ILE A 689 -26.86 -7.90 -6.45
CA ILE A 689 -26.35 -7.68 -7.81
C ILE A 689 -27.41 -7.00 -8.67
N THR A 690 -26.95 -6.20 -9.64
CA THR A 690 -27.82 -5.42 -10.53
C THR A 690 -27.72 -5.88 -11.98
N ASP A 691 -28.76 -5.65 -12.78
CA ASP A 691 -28.79 -5.95 -14.22
C ASP A 691 -27.74 -5.13 -14.98
N GLY A 692 -27.02 -5.77 -15.90
CA GLY A 692 -25.94 -5.17 -16.68
C GLY A 692 -24.58 -5.10 -15.96
N GLN A 693 -24.48 -5.53 -14.70
CA GLN A 693 -23.23 -5.48 -13.95
C GLN A 693 -22.18 -6.47 -14.51
N THR A 694 -20.91 -6.10 -14.38
CA THR A 694 -19.76 -6.96 -14.68
C THR A 694 -19.19 -7.55 -13.39
N VAL A 695 -18.90 -8.86 -13.37
CA VAL A 695 -18.35 -9.59 -12.21
C VAL A 695 -17.30 -10.60 -12.65
N ASN A 696 -16.30 -10.90 -11.82
CA ASN A 696 -15.28 -11.90 -12.12
C ASN A 696 -15.61 -13.28 -11.53
N GLU A 697 -15.31 -14.37 -12.24
CA GLU A 697 -15.56 -15.72 -11.74
C GLU A 697 -14.41 -16.26 -10.85
N PRO A 698 -14.69 -16.99 -9.75
CA PRO A 698 -16.01 -17.23 -9.16
C PRO A 698 -16.55 -16.00 -8.45
N PHE A 699 -17.87 -15.84 -8.47
CA PHE A 699 -18.55 -14.78 -7.71
C PHE A 699 -19.68 -15.33 -6.83
N ARG A 700 -20.02 -14.60 -5.78
CA ARG A 700 -21.17 -14.86 -4.91
C ARG A 700 -22.10 -13.65 -4.90
N PHE A 701 -23.39 -13.93 -4.91
CA PHE A 701 -24.43 -12.94 -4.68
C PHE A 701 -25.53 -13.52 -3.81
N GLY A 702 -26.43 -12.67 -3.32
CA GLY A 702 -27.55 -13.11 -2.49
C GLY A 702 -28.33 -11.94 -1.94
N GLY A 703 -28.95 -12.12 -0.78
CA GLY A 703 -29.70 -11.06 -0.11
C GLY A 703 -30.50 -11.60 1.06
N VAL A 704 -31.55 -10.89 1.43
CA VAL A 704 -32.54 -11.36 2.40
C VAL A 704 -33.85 -11.71 1.71
N GLY A 705 -34.71 -12.43 2.42
CA GLY A 705 -35.98 -12.83 1.87
C GLY A 705 -36.94 -13.49 2.85
N GLN A 706 -37.98 -14.08 2.27
CA GLN A 706 -39.08 -14.68 2.98
C GLN A 706 -39.44 -16.06 2.43
N GLY A 707 -40.16 -16.84 3.24
CA GLY A 707 -40.57 -18.20 2.90
C GLY A 707 -39.43 -19.20 3.07
N GLN A 708 -39.42 -20.24 2.22
CA GLN A 708 -38.49 -21.36 2.38
C GLN A 708 -37.12 -21.16 1.69
N GLY A 709 -36.98 -20.13 0.86
CA GLY A 709 -35.79 -19.93 0.03
C GLY A 709 -36.13 -19.52 -1.39
N TYR A 710 -35.12 -19.61 -2.26
CA TYR A 710 -35.20 -19.25 -3.66
C TYR A 710 -34.61 -20.32 -4.57
N SER A 711 -35.15 -20.44 -5.78
CA SER A 711 -34.59 -21.24 -6.86
C SER A 711 -33.92 -20.33 -7.86
N VAL A 712 -32.61 -20.50 -8.05
CA VAL A 712 -31.80 -19.72 -9.00
C VAL A 712 -31.58 -20.55 -10.26
N THR A 713 -32.09 -20.06 -11.38
CA THR A 713 -31.90 -20.66 -12.71
C THR A 713 -30.88 -19.84 -13.50
N VAL A 714 -29.81 -20.50 -13.94
CA VAL A 714 -28.71 -19.90 -14.69
C VAL A 714 -28.88 -20.22 -16.17
N LYS A 715 -28.86 -19.21 -17.04
CA LYS A 715 -29.07 -19.32 -18.49
C LYS A 715 -27.95 -18.64 -19.27
N ARG A 716 -27.68 -19.14 -20.48
CA ARG A 716 -26.82 -18.51 -21.49
C ARG A 716 -27.62 -18.43 -22.79
N GLY A 717 -28.06 -17.22 -23.13
CA GLY A 717 -29.12 -17.02 -24.12
C GLY A 717 -30.39 -17.77 -23.68
N GLU A 718 -31.01 -18.52 -24.59
CA GLU A 718 -32.20 -19.34 -24.30
C GLU A 718 -31.89 -20.68 -23.59
N ARG A 719 -30.60 -21.05 -23.46
CA ARG A 719 -30.22 -22.34 -22.89
C ARG A 719 -30.03 -22.26 -21.37
N THR A 720 -30.78 -23.05 -20.62
CA THR A 720 -30.53 -23.26 -19.18
C THR A 720 -29.25 -24.06 -18.96
N ILE A 721 -28.31 -23.49 -18.20
CA ILE A 721 -27.09 -24.13 -17.74
C ILE A 721 -27.40 -25.04 -16.53
N GLY A 722 -28.20 -24.54 -15.59
CA GLY A 722 -28.63 -25.28 -14.41
C GLY A 722 -29.61 -24.51 -13.55
N THR A 723 -30.26 -25.21 -12.63
CA THR A 723 -31.14 -24.64 -11.61
C THR A 723 -30.70 -25.17 -10.25
N LYS A 724 -30.64 -24.29 -9.25
CA LYS A 724 -30.24 -24.62 -7.88
C LYS A 724 -31.22 -24.02 -6.89
N ASP A 725 -31.70 -24.86 -5.99
CA ASP A 725 -32.52 -24.44 -4.86
C ASP A 725 -31.63 -24.04 -3.68
N ILE A 726 -31.95 -22.89 -3.09
CA ILE A 726 -31.18 -22.23 -2.03
C ILE A 726 -32.15 -21.94 -0.89
N PRO A 727 -32.07 -22.69 0.22
CA PRO A 727 -32.86 -22.39 1.40
C PRO A 727 -32.40 -21.08 2.03
N LEU A 728 -33.30 -20.38 2.73
CA LEU A 728 -32.91 -19.29 3.61
C LEU A 728 -32.10 -19.84 4.80
N ASP A 729 -31.15 -19.06 5.27
CA ASP A 729 -30.48 -19.28 6.54
C ASP A 729 -31.37 -18.84 7.73
N ALA A 730 -30.89 -19.13 8.94
CA ALA A 730 -31.60 -18.81 10.18
C ALA A 730 -31.79 -17.29 10.44
N THR A 731 -31.13 -16.44 9.65
CA THR A 731 -31.19 -14.96 9.70
C THR A 731 -32.00 -14.37 8.55
N CYS A 732 -32.67 -15.24 7.78
CA CYS A 732 -33.45 -14.93 6.59
C CYS A 732 -32.63 -14.42 5.41
N GLY A 733 -31.33 -14.66 5.43
CA GLY A 733 -30.47 -14.41 4.30
C GLY A 733 -30.28 -15.64 3.42
N TRP A 734 -29.82 -15.43 2.20
CA TRP A 734 -29.46 -16.48 1.27
C TRP A 734 -28.28 -16.01 0.44
N SER A 735 -27.46 -16.97 0.00
CA SER A 735 -26.32 -16.70 -0.86
C SER A 735 -26.10 -17.81 -1.86
N TYR A 736 -25.60 -17.44 -3.03
CA TYR A 736 -25.33 -18.32 -4.15
C TYR A 736 -23.96 -18.02 -4.73
N GLN A 737 -23.07 -19.02 -4.74
CA GLN A 737 -21.81 -18.94 -5.47
C GLN A 737 -22.00 -19.51 -6.88
N SER A 738 -21.61 -18.73 -7.88
CA SER A 738 -21.72 -19.09 -9.28
C SER A 738 -20.35 -19.13 -9.97
N LYS A 739 -20.20 -20.09 -10.89
CA LYS A 739 -19.01 -20.24 -11.75
C LYS A 739 -19.43 -20.71 -13.15
N PRO A 740 -20.11 -19.84 -13.93
CA PRO A 740 -20.73 -20.23 -15.20
C PRO A 740 -19.74 -20.23 -16.40
N GLY A 741 -18.50 -19.77 -16.23
CA GLY A 741 -17.60 -19.42 -17.32
C GLY A 741 -17.82 -18.00 -17.83
N ALA A 742 -16.78 -17.39 -18.38
CA ALA A 742 -16.83 -16.05 -18.98
C ALA A 742 -17.92 -15.89 -20.07
N GLY A 743 -18.49 -14.69 -20.15
CA GLY A 743 -19.51 -14.29 -21.12
C GLY A 743 -20.79 -13.75 -20.48
N GLN A 744 -21.81 -13.49 -21.30
CA GLN A 744 -23.11 -13.04 -20.83
C GLN A 744 -23.95 -14.19 -20.28
N ILE A 745 -24.42 -14.04 -19.03
CA ILE A 745 -25.19 -15.04 -18.30
C ILE A 745 -26.41 -14.36 -17.68
N THR A 746 -27.57 -14.99 -17.83
CA THR A 746 -28.83 -14.52 -17.26
C THR A 746 -29.19 -15.38 -16.05
N TYR A 747 -29.52 -14.74 -14.93
CA TYR A 747 -29.96 -15.37 -13.69
C TYR A 747 -31.44 -15.05 -13.45
N GLU A 748 -32.26 -16.08 -13.32
CA GLU A 748 -33.66 -15.96 -12.90
C GLU A 748 -33.82 -16.48 -11.48
N VAL A 749 -34.28 -15.62 -10.57
CA VAL A 749 -34.55 -15.98 -9.17
C VAL A 749 -36.06 -16.15 -8.98
N ARG A 750 -36.49 -17.30 -8.48
CA ARG A 750 -37.90 -17.64 -8.20
C ARG A 750 -38.09 -18.04 -6.74
N PRO A 751 -39.29 -17.87 -6.16
CA PRO A 751 -39.58 -18.40 -4.83
C PRO A 751 -39.44 -19.94 -4.83
N LEU A 752 -38.86 -20.49 -3.78
CA LEU A 752 -38.75 -21.94 -3.64
C LEU A 752 -40.15 -22.57 -3.43
N GLY A 753 -40.44 -23.65 -4.16
CA GLY A 753 -41.71 -24.38 -4.05
C GLY A 753 -42.79 -24.01 -5.08
N ASP A 754 -42.58 -22.95 -5.87
CA ASP A 754 -43.46 -22.61 -7.00
C ASP A 754 -42.64 -22.38 -8.29
N ALA A 755 -42.38 -23.48 -9.00
CA ALA A 755 -41.63 -23.44 -10.26
C ALA A 755 -42.40 -22.73 -11.40
N ALA A 756 -43.71 -22.55 -11.26
CA ALA A 756 -44.57 -21.89 -12.26
C ALA A 756 -44.71 -20.37 -11.99
N ALA A 757 -44.34 -19.90 -10.80
CA ALA A 757 -44.31 -18.47 -10.48
C ALA A 757 -43.39 -17.70 -11.43
N ALA A 758 -43.79 -16.47 -11.76
CA ALA A 758 -42.92 -15.55 -12.48
C ALA A 758 -41.63 -15.30 -11.70
N PRO A 759 -40.47 -15.14 -12.37
CA PRO A 759 -39.23 -14.80 -11.69
C PRO A 759 -39.38 -13.48 -10.93
N LEU A 760 -39.01 -13.50 -9.64
CA LEU A 760 -38.95 -12.31 -8.79
C LEU A 760 -37.90 -11.33 -9.29
N SER A 761 -36.82 -11.84 -9.88
CA SER A 761 -35.78 -11.03 -10.50
C SER A 761 -35.13 -11.79 -11.65
N THR A 762 -34.83 -11.06 -12.72
CA THR A 762 -34.07 -11.53 -13.87
C THR A 762 -32.90 -10.57 -14.08
N VAL A 763 -31.68 -11.09 -13.99
CA VAL A 763 -30.44 -10.28 -14.02
C VAL A 763 -29.52 -10.82 -15.09
N ASN A 764 -29.11 -9.96 -16.02
CA ASN A 764 -28.12 -10.23 -17.05
C ASN A 764 -26.77 -9.69 -16.57
N LEU A 765 -25.81 -10.59 -16.41
CA LEU A 765 -24.46 -10.25 -15.98
C LEU A 765 -23.46 -10.51 -17.10
N THR A 766 -22.42 -9.68 -17.14
CA THR A 766 -21.20 -9.95 -17.93
C THR A 766 -20.16 -10.56 -17.00
N VAL A 767 -19.82 -11.84 -17.22
CA VAL A 767 -18.85 -12.55 -16.38
C VAL A 767 -17.47 -12.47 -17.02
N GLY A 768 -16.52 -11.85 -16.31
CA GLY A 768 -15.08 -11.81 -16.61
C GLY A 768 -14.33 -13.00 -16.02
N GLN A 769 -13.03 -13.10 -16.35
CA GLN A 769 -12.12 -14.16 -15.86
C GLN A 769 -11.24 -13.69 -14.72
#